data_AF-A0A2T2T9N3-F1
#
_entry.id   AF-A0A2T2T9N3-F1
#
_cell.length_a   1.000
_cell.length_b   1.000
_cell.length_c   1.000
_cell.angle_alpha   90.00
_cell.angle_beta   90.00
_cell.angle_gamma   90.00
#
_symmetry.space_group_name_H-M   'P 1'
#
loop_
_entity.id
_entity.type
_entity.pdbx_description
1 polymer ?
#
loop_
_entity_poly.entity_id
_entity_poly.type
_entity_poly.pdbx_seq_one_letter_code
_entity_poly.pdbx_strand_id
1 'polypeptide(L)'
;MPAIYNERSWAADLIAHLNRLADEQRLNVKRAGGEHTIRDDEGLLFPDVLLFGDEAGQAILQGWELKMPDTPVTDADLLANAERKARGLGLNSFLVWNVDRAVLYVAGEDSESYQSEKSWALPGGPAGERGRVADRRADWKALVETILQDVDRLLGEGVLRDRTLVDAFSERALIEALFENVPRTAEQLQEAARRDNRFQAKVDLWWSHVEEEHAGEEKLDVLARRSLTGWISKFVFAHVLKTACADARSVESLPEGATAADVQDAFESISQACNFLNIFRAQLGEDRMAGRPWSQIAQVNGFLSEVDLQSVGAEARQGLLRNTVSAAKRKAAGQFTTPPPLARLLVRVAARDRTGVVFDPCCGTGTIPAAAYAEKRDAGQPAREALDTVWASDKFTFPLQAATLALARPEHMGAPLHVFQNDVLDLEVESEVTFHDPSSGDEIQKPLPPADCIVSNLPFVQFEDVEEANPTIERVNERIEALAGEEVRLPGRSDLYAYLPFHLWTLLAEGGRAGLILSNAWLGTDWGRDFRHALQRFYHIEKIIVSGAGRWFQNTDVVTTLLILERRTEVASPAAEEETAFITTKKDLGALDGDDDLRPLASRVTLDRAEPEWTTVQTHTSKDIERFERLGVEWSGLFADVGWLEEAESELIAAHELFEIGRGERRGWNALFYPNEKHRIEEAYLEGCLKRPASAKGLVAEPDVEAFSCSRNVEELEARGDRGALAWIQKFEHETNTTGRPLPDVLARSGRHWYEMRADTLADLVLPVNPYRRLFVPKLRERAFVDQRFTRFTLTDDHTDADLCHALLNSAVGLFLVEALGFGRGLGALDLSTTRAKRQLHILNPRRLNDEQEKYILKAFRPLLDRPVETVPEELARDDRRAFDRTVLEAFDLLDLYEPIRTALRELYDIRMAVND
;
A
#
# COMPACT_ATOMS: atom_id res chain seq x y z
N MET A 1 9.63 46.84 -41.53
CA MET A 1 8.56 47.42 -40.69
C MET A 1 9.19 47.84 -39.36
N PRO A 2 8.85 48.99 -38.76
CA PRO A 2 9.30 49.30 -37.40
C PRO A 2 8.74 48.23 -36.45
N ALA A 3 9.55 47.76 -35.49
CA ALA A 3 9.08 46.83 -34.48
C ALA A 3 7.93 47.47 -33.68
N ILE A 4 6.77 46.81 -33.62
CA ILE A 4 5.62 47.25 -32.84
C ILE A 4 5.98 47.05 -31.36
N TYR A 5 5.94 48.12 -30.56
CA TYR A 5 6.13 48.03 -29.12
C TYR A 5 4.94 47.28 -28.50
N ASN A 6 5.17 46.04 -28.09
CA ASN A 6 4.16 45.12 -27.57
C ASN A 6 4.39 44.82 -26.08
N GLU A 7 3.48 44.07 -25.47
CA GLU A 7 3.49 43.70 -24.04
C GLU A 7 4.82 43.06 -23.61
N ARG A 8 5.38 42.16 -24.45
CA ARG A 8 6.70 41.54 -24.24
C ARG A 8 7.83 42.56 -24.22
N SER A 9 7.82 43.51 -25.15
CA SER A 9 8.83 44.58 -25.20
C SER A 9 8.75 45.49 -23.98
N TRP A 10 7.53 45.75 -23.50
CA TRP A 10 7.32 46.53 -22.29
C TRP A 10 7.76 45.80 -21.02
N ALA A 11 7.40 44.53 -20.87
CA ALA A 11 7.82 43.70 -19.75
C ALA A 11 9.35 43.58 -19.65
N ALA A 12 10.04 43.36 -20.77
CA ALA A 12 11.51 43.33 -20.82
C ALA A 12 12.14 44.67 -20.39
N ASP A 13 11.63 45.79 -20.90
CA ASP A 13 12.09 47.13 -20.49
C ASP A 13 11.81 47.40 -18.99
N LEU A 14 10.71 46.85 -18.47
CA LEU A 14 10.30 46.99 -17.07
C LEU A 14 11.21 46.17 -16.15
N ILE A 15 11.45 44.89 -16.46
CA ILE A 15 12.36 44.00 -15.72
C ILE A 15 13.77 44.61 -15.68
N ALA A 16 14.28 45.07 -16.84
CA ALA A 16 15.57 45.74 -16.91
C ALA A 16 15.64 47.05 -16.10
N HIS A 17 14.51 47.70 -15.84
CA HIS A 17 14.45 48.85 -14.95
C HIS A 17 14.36 48.46 -13.49
N LEU A 18 13.54 47.47 -13.14
CA LEU A 18 13.40 46.92 -11.79
C LEU A 18 14.74 46.43 -11.24
N ASN A 19 15.50 45.68 -12.04
CA ASN A 19 16.83 45.22 -11.65
C ASN A 19 17.79 46.40 -11.35
N ARG A 20 17.78 47.45 -12.17
CA ARG A 20 18.59 48.66 -11.88
C ARG A 20 18.16 49.35 -10.59
N LEU A 21 16.86 49.41 -10.31
CA LEU A 21 16.36 50.01 -9.06
C LEU A 21 16.75 49.17 -7.83
N ALA A 22 16.68 47.83 -7.94
CA ALA A 22 17.09 46.91 -6.87
C ALA A 22 18.60 46.98 -6.58
N ASP A 23 19.43 47.21 -7.59
CA ASP A 23 20.88 47.43 -7.42
C ASP A 23 21.20 48.78 -6.75
N GLU A 24 20.50 49.85 -7.17
CA GLU A 24 20.75 51.22 -6.70
C GLU A 24 20.17 51.46 -5.30
N GLN A 25 19.03 50.86 -4.99
CA GLN A 25 18.26 51.04 -3.76
C GLN A 25 18.37 49.75 -2.93
N ARG A 26 18.87 49.81 -1.69
CA ARG A 26 19.03 48.62 -0.81
C ARG A 26 17.67 48.07 -0.32
N LEU A 27 16.83 47.62 -1.23
CA LEU A 27 15.48 47.09 -1.00
C LEU A 27 15.53 45.61 -0.58
N ASN A 28 14.44 45.07 -0.06
CA ASN A 28 14.21 43.63 0.12
C ASN A 28 14.13 42.91 -1.23
N VAL A 29 13.54 43.54 -2.25
CA VAL A 29 13.60 43.05 -3.64
C VAL A 29 15.03 43.21 -4.16
N LYS A 30 15.65 42.10 -4.56
CA LYS A 30 17.02 42.05 -5.09
C LYS A 30 17.07 41.87 -6.59
N ARG A 31 16.13 41.11 -7.15
CA ARG A 31 16.11 40.77 -8.57
C ARG A 31 14.67 40.66 -9.10
N ALA A 32 14.48 40.94 -10.38
CA ALA A 32 13.28 40.69 -11.15
C ALA A 32 13.57 39.76 -12.35
N GLY A 33 12.66 38.83 -12.63
CA GLY A 33 12.71 37.87 -13.75
C GLY A 33 11.36 37.72 -14.47
N GLY A 34 11.22 36.75 -15.39
CA GLY A 34 10.00 36.54 -16.18
C GLY A 34 10.14 36.70 -17.71
N GLU A 35 11.35 36.75 -18.26
CA GLU A 35 11.52 36.95 -19.72
C GLU A 35 11.01 35.76 -20.57
N HIS A 36 10.91 34.56 -19.96
CA HIS A 36 10.50 33.32 -20.63
C HIS A 36 8.99 33.01 -20.58
N THR A 37 8.19 33.81 -19.86
CA THR A 37 6.76 33.53 -19.57
C THR A 37 5.80 34.25 -20.52
N ILE A 38 6.30 35.03 -21.48
CA ILE A 38 5.47 35.90 -22.33
C ILE A 38 5.33 35.28 -23.72
N ARG A 39 4.35 34.37 -23.88
CA ARG A 39 3.95 33.77 -25.17
C ARG A 39 2.47 34.05 -25.46
N ASP A 40 2.11 34.15 -26.74
CA ASP A 40 0.74 34.40 -27.19
C ASP A 40 -0.22 33.24 -26.80
N ASP A 41 -1.05 33.53 -25.80
CA ASP A 41 -2.49 33.25 -25.64
C ASP A 41 -3.09 31.88 -25.28
N GLU A 42 -2.35 30.82 -24.92
CA GLU A 42 -2.98 29.72 -24.15
C GLU A 42 -2.09 29.09 -23.06
N GLY A 43 -2.45 29.33 -21.80
CA GLY A 43 -2.07 28.50 -20.65
C GLY A 43 -0.73 28.83 -20.00
N LEU A 44 -0.42 30.10 -19.70
CA LEU A 44 0.77 30.47 -18.93
C LEU A 44 0.67 29.99 -17.47
N LEU A 45 1.75 29.39 -16.94
CA LEU A 45 1.87 28.92 -15.55
C LEU A 45 2.40 29.99 -14.61
N PHE A 46 3.27 30.87 -15.11
CA PHE A 46 3.98 31.86 -14.30
C PHE A 46 3.58 33.29 -14.69
N PRO A 47 3.70 34.27 -13.75
CA PRO A 47 3.48 35.69 -14.03
C PRO A 47 4.44 36.28 -15.07
N ASP A 48 4.09 37.44 -15.63
CA ASP A 48 4.94 38.15 -16.61
C ASP A 48 6.19 38.76 -15.96
N VAL A 49 6.11 39.13 -14.67
CA VAL A 49 7.26 39.56 -13.87
C VAL A 49 7.25 38.84 -12.53
N LEU A 50 8.40 38.34 -12.11
CA LEU A 50 8.63 37.75 -10.80
C LEU A 50 9.63 38.60 -10.02
N LEU A 51 9.33 38.90 -8.76
CA LEU A 51 10.24 39.59 -7.84
C LEU A 51 10.88 38.58 -6.88
N PHE A 52 12.19 38.72 -6.68
CA PHE A 52 13.00 37.84 -5.83
C PHE A 52 13.69 38.61 -4.71
N GLY A 53 13.79 37.99 -3.54
CA GLY A 53 14.44 38.52 -2.33
C GLY A 53 15.95 38.28 -2.25
N ASP A 54 16.49 37.58 -3.25
CA ASP A 54 17.91 37.27 -3.39
C ASP A 54 18.30 37.21 -4.87
N GLU A 55 19.61 37.36 -5.12
CA GLU A 55 20.19 37.30 -6.48
C GLU A 55 20.01 35.93 -7.15
N ALA A 56 20.00 34.86 -6.35
CA ALA A 56 19.90 33.49 -6.82
C ALA A 56 18.47 33.09 -7.20
N GLY A 57 17.46 33.91 -6.88
CA GLY A 57 16.05 33.65 -7.17
C GLY A 57 15.40 32.61 -6.26
N GLN A 58 15.92 32.42 -5.04
CA GLN A 58 15.44 31.40 -4.09
C GLN A 58 14.21 31.82 -3.29
N ALA A 59 14.08 33.11 -2.98
CA ALA A 59 12.97 33.71 -2.24
C ALA A 59 12.06 34.45 -3.23
N ILE A 60 10.97 33.81 -3.63
CA ILE A 60 9.95 34.40 -4.50
C ILE A 60 9.10 35.33 -3.63
N LEU A 61 9.08 36.62 -3.97
CA LEU A 61 8.38 37.64 -3.18
C LEU A 61 6.97 37.92 -3.71
N GLN A 62 6.84 38.05 -5.04
CA GLN A 62 5.58 38.44 -5.68
C GLN A 62 5.60 38.19 -7.19
N GLY A 63 4.43 37.95 -7.77
CA GLY A 63 4.20 37.89 -9.22
C GLY A 63 3.38 39.07 -9.75
N TRP A 64 3.78 39.65 -10.88
CA TRP A 64 3.05 40.71 -11.56
C TRP A 64 2.53 40.23 -12.93
N GLU A 65 1.26 40.49 -13.20
CA GLU A 65 0.61 40.24 -14.47
C GLU A 65 0.42 41.58 -15.21
N LEU A 66 0.92 41.64 -16.44
CA LEU A 66 0.98 42.84 -17.24
C LEU A 66 -0.05 42.78 -18.37
N LYS A 67 -0.65 43.92 -18.69
CA LYS A 67 -1.45 44.11 -19.90
C LYS A 67 -1.18 45.46 -20.54
N MET A 68 -1.51 45.58 -21.82
CA MET A 68 -1.55 46.87 -22.47
C MET A 68 -2.81 47.69 -22.03
N PRO A 69 -2.83 49.03 -22.21
CA PRO A 69 -3.91 49.91 -21.72
C PRO A 69 -5.34 49.56 -22.17
N ASP A 70 -5.46 48.82 -23.27
CA ASP A 70 -6.73 48.35 -23.83
C ASP A 70 -7.41 47.25 -23.00
N THR A 71 -6.72 46.65 -22.03
CA THR A 71 -7.31 45.70 -21.08
C THR A 71 -7.43 46.35 -19.69
N PRO A 72 -8.63 46.45 -19.10
CA PRO A 72 -8.80 46.99 -17.74
C PRO A 72 -8.15 46.10 -16.68
N VAL A 73 -7.56 46.68 -15.62
CA VAL A 73 -7.09 45.93 -14.45
C VAL A 73 -8.20 45.25 -13.62
N THR A 74 -9.47 45.55 -13.94
CA THR A 74 -10.66 44.90 -13.36
C THR A 74 -11.22 43.80 -14.25
N ASP A 75 -10.52 43.44 -15.33
CA ASP A 75 -10.89 42.34 -16.20
C ASP A 75 -10.90 41.02 -15.41
N ALA A 76 -12.01 40.28 -15.51
CA ALA A 76 -12.23 39.09 -14.68
C ALA A 76 -11.26 37.96 -15.03
N ASP A 77 -10.95 37.80 -16.33
CA ASP A 77 -10.04 36.75 -16.81
C ASP A 77 -8.59 37.07 -16.39
N LEU A 78 -8.19 38.34 -16.48
CA LEU A 78 -6.89 38.82 -16.00
C LEU A 78 -6.71 38.58 -14.50
N LEU A 79 -7.71 38.91 -13.68
CA LEU A 79 -7.65 38.72 -12.23
C LEU A 79 -7.63 37.24 -11.86
N ALA A 80 -8.51 36.43 -12.46
CA ALA A 80 -8.53 34.99 -12.24
C ALA A 80 -7.20 34.33 -12.64
N ASN A 81 -6.58 34.79 -13.73
CA ASN A 81 -5.28 34.30 -14.17
C ASN A 81 -4.16 34.67 -13.19
N ALA A 82 -4.10 35.93 -12.75
CA ALA A 82 -3.10 36.40 -11.80
C ALA A 82 -3.23 35.69 -10.44
N GLU A 83 -4.46 35.51 -9.95
CA GLU A 83 -4.74 34.77 -8.72
C GLU A 83 -4.32 33.30 -8.83
N ARG A 84 -4.67 32.62 -9.93
CA ARG A 84 -4.28 31.22 -10.17
C ARG A 84 -2.77 31.05 -10.17
N LYS A 85 -2.03 31.96 -10.81
CA LYS A 85 -0.56 31.96 -10.83
C LYS A 85 0.05 32.21 -9.43
N ALA A 86 -0.52 33.15 -8.67
CA ALA A 86 -0.07 33.43 -7.30
C ALA A 86 -0.27 32.23 -6.37
N ARG A 87 -1.45 31.60 -6.42
CA ARG A 87 -1.73 30.35 -5.70
C ARG A 87 -0.81 29.21 -6.13
N GLY A 88 -0.56 29.09 -7.44
CA GLY A 88 0.38 28.13 -8.03
C GLY A 88 1.80 28.21 -7.44
N LEU A 89 2.24 29.42 -7.08
CA LEU A 89 3.53 29.70 -6.45
C LEU A 89 3.47 29.72 -4.90
N GLY A 90 2.31 29.50 -4.30
CA GLY A 90 2.10 29.59 -2.85
C GLY A 90 2.23 31.01 -2.27
N LEU A 91 2.19 32.03 -3.11
CA LEU A 91 2.33 33.43 -2.72
C LEU A 91 1.04 33.95 -2.09
N ASN A 92 1.13 34.90 -1.16
CA ASN A 92 -0.04 35.54 -0.55
C ASN A 92 -0.45 36.85 -1.25
N SER A 93 0.20 37.23 -2.35
CA SER A 93 -0.07 38.47 -3.07
C SER A 93 0.30 38.41 -4.54
N PHE A 94 -0.33 39.28 -5.34
CA PHE A 94 0.02 39.52 -6.74
C PHE A 94 -0.31 40.96 -7.16
N LEU A 95 0.28 41.42 -8.25
CA LEU A 95 0.02 42.74 -8.82
C LEU A 95 -0.48 42.62 -10.26
N VAL A 96 -1.48 43.42 -10.63
CA VAL A 96 -1.94 43.52 -12.02
C VAL A 96 -1.71 44.94 -12.51
N TRP A 97 -1.11 45.08 -13.70
CA TRP A 97 -0.77 46.40 -14.25
C TRP A 97 -1.03 46.50 -15.75
N ASN A 98 -1.92 47.42 -16.13
CA ASN A 98 -2.24 47.69 -17.53
C ASN A 98 -1.53 48.94 -18.12
N VAL A 99 -0.34 49.28 -17.63
CA VAL A 99 0.36 50.57 -17.81
C VAL A 99 -0.34 51.76 -17.11
N ASP A 100 -1.62 51.98 -17.38
CA ASP A 100 -2.36 53.15 -16.89
C ASP A 100 -2.67 53.08 -15.40
N ARG A 101 -2.92 51.87 -14.89
CA ARG A 101 -3.24 51.61 -13.50
C ARG A 101 -2.60 50.30 -13.05
N ALA A 102 -2.01 50.32 -11.85
CA ALA A 102 -1.53 49.13 -11.15
C ALA A 102 -2.41 48.87 -9.93
N VAL A 103 -2.69 47.61 -9.61
CA VAL A 103 -3.46 47.20 -8.42
C VAL A 103 -2.76 46.02 -7.76
N LEU A 104 -2.47 46.16 -6.47
CA LEU A 104 -1.92 45.12 -5.61
C LEU A 104 -3.06 44.39 -4.89
N TYR A 105 -3.05 43.06 -4.96
CA TYR A 105 -3.97 42.19 -4.27
C TYR A 105 -3.23 41.35 -3.22
N VAL A 106 -3.83 41.21 -2.03
CA VAL A 106 -3.28 40.44 -0.90
C VAL A 106 -4.35 39.50 -0.35
N ALA A 107 -3.96 38.28 0.00
CA ALA A 107 -4.86 37.28 0.58
C ALA A 107 -5.32 37.70 1.99
N GLY A 108 -6.62 37.55 2.28
CA GLY A 108 -7.18 37.76 3.61
C GLY A 108 -6.73 36.72 4.64
N GLU A 109 -7.13 36.88 5.91
CA GLU A 109 -6.71 35.99 7.03
C GLU A 109 -7.02 34.51 6.78
N ASP A 110 -8.13 34.21 6.08
CA ASP A 110 -8.54 32.84 5.75
C ASP A 110 -7.79 32.25 4.54
N SER A 111 -6.91 33.01 3.88
CA SER A 111 -6.14 32.62 2.67
C SER A 111 -6.98 32.18 1.44
N GLU A 112 -8.31 32.26 1.53
CA GLU A 112 -9.23 31.85 0.46
C GLU A 112 -9.62 32.96 -0.51
N SER A 113 -9.45 34.24 -0.17
CA SER A 113 -9.79 35.35 -1.07
C SER A 113 -8.73 36.43 -1.11
N TYR A 114 -8.46 36.95 -2.30
CA TYR A 114 -7.56 38.08 -2.53
C TYR A 114 -8.35 39.38 -2.59
N GLN A 115 -7.88 40.39 -1.87
CA GLN A 115 -8.51 41.71 -1.82
C GLN A 115 -7.56 42.79 -2.30
N SER A 116 -8.10 43.82 -2.97
CA SER A 116 -7.32 44.96 -3.44
C SER A 116 -6.81 45.77 -2.24
N GLU A 117 -5.50 45.73 -2.02
CA GLU A 117 -4.82 46.43 -0.94
C GLU A 117 -4.47 47.87 -1.33
N LYS A 118 -3.90 48.06 -2.53
CA LYS A 118 -3.44 49.37 -3.00
C LYS A 118 -3.54 49.50 -4.51
N SER A 119 -3.76 50.74 -5.01
CA SER A 119 -3.74 51.01 -6.46
C SER A 119 -3.02 52.32 -6.78
N TRP A 120 -2.36 52.34 -7.94
CA TRP A 120 -1.60 53.48 -8.45
C TRP A 120 -2.03 53.82 -9.87
N ALA A 121 -1.88 55.08 -10.27
CA ALA A 121 -2.23 55.58 -11.60
C ALA A 121 -1.02 56.23 -12.28
N LEU A 122 -0.97 56.14 -13.61
CA LEU A 122 0.11 56.68 -14.42
C LEU A 122 0.26 58.21 -14.22
N PRO A 123 1.47 58.71 -13.86
CA PRO A 123 1.74 60.13 -13.76
C PRO A 123 1.46 60.85 -15.08
N GLY A 124 0.75 61.98 -15.02
CA GLY A 124 0.38 62.75 -16.22
C GLY A 124 -0.85 62.25 -16.97
N GLY A 125 -1.58 61.26 -16.45
CA GLY A 125 -2.84 60.73 -17.03
C GLY A 125 -2.62 59.51 -17.93
N PRO A 126 -3.70 58.83 -18.37
CA PRO A 126 -3.60 57.54 -19.07
C PRO A 126 -2.85 57.66 -20.41
N ALA A 127 -2.09 56.63 -20.76
CA ALA A 127 -1.57 56.39 -22.10
C ALA A 127 -2.72 56.05 -23.07
N GLY A 128 -3.73 55.31 -22.60
CA GLY A 128 -5.02 55.08 -23.27
C GLY A 128 -4.99 54.17 -24.52
N GLU A 129 -3.87 54.11 -25.26
CA GLU A 129 -3.72 53.27 -26.44
C GLU A 129 -2.32 52.66 -26.53
N ARG A 130 -2.22 51.44 -27.11
CA ARG A 130 -0.96 50.66 -27.19
C ARG A 130 0.21 51.45 -27.77
N GLY A 131 -0.05 52.25 -28.80
CA GLY A 131 0.98 53.02 -29.52
C GLY A 131 1.68 54.09 -28.68
N ARG A 132 1.07 54.54 -27.57
CA ARG A 132 1.65 55.59 -26.70
C ARG A 132 2.49 55.06 -25.55
N VAL A 133 2.49 53.75 -25.29
CA VAL A 133 3.22 53.17 -24.16
C VAL A 133 4.73 53.43 -24.27
N ALA A 134 5.28 53.33 -25.47
CA ALA A 134 6.70 53.63 -25.73
C ALA A 134 7.03 55.10 -25.48
N ASP A 135 6.15 56.02 -25.88
CA ASP A 135 6.32 57.47 -25.70
C ASP A 135 6.22 57.89 -24.23
N ARG A 136 5.42 57.15 -23.43
CA ARG A 136 5.22 57.37 -22.00
C ARG A 136 6.23 56.62 -21.12
N ARG A 137 7.38 56.23 -21.68
CA ARG A 137 8.45 55.49 -20.98
C ARG A 137 8.96 56.15 -19.71
N ALA A 138 9.09 57.48 -19.69
CA ALA A 138 9.52 58.17 -18.48
C ALA A 138 8.49 58.05 -17.35
N ASP A 139 7.20 58.11 -17.69
CA ASP A 139 6.11 58.16 -16.71
C ASP A 139 5.86 56.79 -16.07
N TRP A 140 5.84 55.70 -16.86
CA TRP A 140 5.67 54.37 -16.27
C TRP A 140 6.93 53.93 -15.50
N LYS A 141 8.12 54.46 -15.85
CA LYS A 141 9.35 54.26 -15.04
C LYS A 141 9.25 54.94 -13.67
N ALA A 142 8.75 56.18 -13.61
CA ALA A 142 8.49 56.85 -12.34
C ALA A 142 7.41 56.13 -11.52
N LEU A 143 6.40 55.56 -12.18
CA LEU A 143 5.35 54.79 -11.53
C LEU A 143 5.89 53.50 -10.89
N VAL A 144 6.71 52.71 -11.61
CA VAL A 144 7.27 51.47 -11.04
C VAL A 144 8.15 51.74 -9.83
N GLU A 145 8.89 52.85 -9.81
CA GLU A 145 9.71 53.22 -8.64
C GLU A 145 8.84 53.44 -7.40
N THR A 146 7.68 54.09 -7.56
CA THR A 146 6.71 54.29 -6.48
C THR A 146 6.08 52.96 -6.03
N ILE A 147 5.67 52.12 -6.99
CA ILE A 147 5.11 50.79 -6.72
C ILE A 147 6.12 49.94 -5.95
N LEU A 148 7.38 49.90 -6.41
CA LEU A 148 8.43 49.08 -5.83
C LEU A 148 8.74 49.51 -4.39
N GLN A 149 8.79 50.81 -4.09
CA GLN A 149 8.97 51.31 -2.72
C GLN A 149 7.83 50.89 -1.79
N ASP A 150 6.59 50.91 -2.28
CA ASP A 150 5.43 50.48 -1.51
C ASP A 150 5.41 48.97 -1.26
N VAL A 151 5.71 48.18 -2.29
CA VAL A 151 5.84 46.72 -2.20
C VAL A 151 6.95 46.35 -1.22
N ASP A 152 8.10 47.02 -1.31
CA ASP A 152 9.23 46.81 -0.42
C ASP A 152 8.92 47.12 1.04
N ARG A 153 8.19 48.21 1.29
CA ARG A 153 7.70 48.55 2.62
C ARG A 153 6.76 47.48 3.18
N LEU A 154 5.81 46.98 2.37
CA LEU A 154 4.86 45.95 2.81
C LEU A 154 5.53 44.59 3.05
N LEU A 155 6.61 44.27 2.32
CA LEU A 155 7.49 43.14 2.61
C LEU A 155 8.19 43.31 3.96
N GLY A 156 8.77 44.49 4.21
CA GLY A 156 9.42 44.80 5.49
C GLY A 156 8.47 44.80 6.70
N GLU A 157 7.19 45.09 6.48
CA GLU A 157 6.12 45.02 7.50
C GLU A 157 5.57 43.60 7.71
N GLY A 158 5.96 42.62 6.86
CA GLY A 158 5.48 41.24 6.93
C GLY A 158 4.05 41.03 6.40
N VAL A 159 3.48 42.02 5.71
CA VAL A 159 2.16 41.94 5.07
C VAL A 159 2.24 41.05 3.83
N LEU A 160 3.27 41.26 3.01
CA LEU A 160 3.61 40.38 1.89
C LEU A 160 4.59 39.32 2.40
N ARG A 161 4.34 38.06 2.09
CA ARG A 161 5.15 36.93 2.56
C ARG A 161 5.90 36.32 1.38
N ASP A 162 7.18 36.09 1.59
CA ASP A 162 8.02 35.37 0.65
C ASP A 162 7.76 33.85 0.71
N ARG A 163 8.16 33.16 -0.35
CA ARG A 163 8.19 31.71 -0.42
C ARG A 163 9.54 31.24 -0.92
N THR A 164 10.03 30.15 -0.33
CA THR A 164 11.23 29.51 -0.88
C THR A 164 10.87 28.73 -2.14
N LEU A 165 11.83 28.63 -3.06
CA LEU A 165 11.72 27.77 -4.24
C LEU A 165 11.37 26.33 -3.86
N VAL A 166 11.94 25.83 -2.76
CA VAL A 166 11.63 24.49 -2.25
C VAL A 166 10.15 24.41 -1.96
N ASP A 167 9.58 25.34 -1.20
CA ASP A 167 8.15 25.35 -0.85
C ASP A 167 7.24 25.45 -2.08
N ALA A 168 7.58 26.30 -3.05
CA ALA A 168 6.83 26.46 -4.30
C ALA A 168 6.75 25.17 -5.14
N PHE A 169 7.78 24.32 -5.09
CA PHE A 169 7.77 22.98 -5.71
C PHE A 169 7.27 21.86 -4.78
N SER A 170 7.15 22.13 -3.47
CA SER A 170 6.71 21.17 -2.45
C SER A 170 5.21 21.18 -2.24
N GLU A 171 4.60 22.36 -2.33
CA GLU A 171 3.16 22.55 -2.21
C GLU A 171 2.46 22.10 -3.50
N ARG A 172 1.29 21.48 -3.34
CA ARG A 172 0.55 20.76 -4.39
C ARG A 172 0.20 21.63 -5.62
N ALA A 173 0.30 22.95 -5.52
CA ALA A 173 -0.28 23.92 -6.43
C ALA A 173 0.33 23.93 -7.85
N LEU A 174 1.66 23.88 -8.03
CA LEU A 174 2.27 23.86 -9.37
C LEU A 174 1.93 22.57 -10.13
N ILE A 175 1.94 21.44 -9.41
CA ILE A 175 1.57 20.13 -9.93
C ILE A 175 0.06 20.08 -10.24
N GLU A 176 -0.78 20.63 -9.36
CA GLU A 176 -2.23 20.72 -9.55
C GLU A 176 -2.59 21.60 -10.76
N ALA A 177 -1.91 22.74 -10.93
CA ALA A 177 -2.09 23.61 -12.09
C ALA A 177 -1.74 22.89 -13.40
N LEU A 178 -0.70 22.05 -13.41
CA LEU A 178 -0.37 21.20 -14.56
C LEU A 178 -1.40 20.09 -14.79
N PHE A 179 -2.03 19.59 -13.72
CA PHE A 179 -3.04 18.55 -13.79
C PHE A 179 -4.39 19.01 -14.37
N GLU A 180 -4.63 20.32 -14.47
CA GLU A 180 -5.71 20.85 -15.32
C GLU A 180 -5.62 20.35 -16.77
N ASN A 181 -4.42 19.95 -17.23
CA ASN A 181 -4.22 19.41 -18.57
C ASN A 181 -4.53 17.91 -18.70
N VAL A 182 -4.82 17.20 -17.61
CA VAL A 182 -5.04 15.74 -17.66
C VAL A 182 -6.07 15.34 -18.72
N PRO A 183 -7.27 15.95 -18.82
CA PRO A 183 -8.24 15.59 -19.84
C PRO A 183 -7.68 15.79 -21.27
N ARG A 184 -6.98 16.91 -21.50
CA ARG A 184 -6.41 17.23 -22.82
C ARG A 184 -5.26 16.28 -23.19
N THR A 185 -4.44 15.90 -22.23
CA THR A 185 -3.39 14.90 -22.42
C THR A 185 -3.97 13.50 -22.64
N ALA A 186 -5.03 13.12 -21.92
CA ALA A 186 -5.72 11.85 -22.11
C ALA A 186 -6.33 11.74 -23.52
N GLU A 187 -6.93 12.82 -24.04
CA GLU A 187 -7.40 12.90 -25.43
C GLU A 187 -6.26 12.72 -26.45
N GLN A 188 -5.10 13.35 -26.21
CA GLN A 188 -3.91 13.18 -27.06
C GLN A 188 -3.42 11.73 -27.08
N LEU A 189 -3.38 11.09 -25.91
CA LEU A 189 -3.01 9.68 -25.77
C LEU A 189 -4.04 8.78 -26.45
N GLN A 190 -5.34 9.08 -26.33
CA GLN A 190 -6.41 8.35 -26.99
C GLN A 190 -6.28 8.42 -28.51
N GLU A 191 -6.02 9.61 -29.06
CA GLU A 191 -5.85 9.79 -30.49
C GLU A 191 -4.58 9.10 -31.01
N ALA A 192 -3.50 9.09 -30.22
CA ALA A 192 -2.30 8.31 -30.52
C ALA A 192 -2.60 6.80 -30.55
N ALA A 193 -3.33 6.29 -29.57
CA ALA A 193 -3.80 4.90 -29.49
C ALA A 193 -4.67 4.49 -30.68
N ARG A 194 -5.55 5.37 -31.15
CA ARG A 194 -6.36 5.13 -32.37
C ARG A 194 -5.51 4.98 -33.63
N ARG A 195 -4.37 5.67 -33.70
CA ARG A 195 -3.48 5.69 -34.88
C ARG A 195 -2.38 4.64 -34.84
N ASP A 196 -1.96 4.21 -33.65
CA ASP A 196 -0.87 3.26 -33.42
C ASP A 196 -1.33 2.09 -32.53
N ASN A 197 -1.63 0.96 -33.17
CA ASN A 197 -2.05 -0.26 -32.48
C ASN A 197 -0.96 -0.83 -31.54
N ARG A 198 0.33 -0.58 -31.84
CA ARG A 198 1.42 -1.01 -30.95
C ARG A 198 1.45 -0.17 -29.68
N PHE A 199 1.17 1.13 -29.80
CA PHE A 199 1.00 2.00 -28.64
C PHE A 199 -0.22 1.57 -27.81
N GLN A 200 -1.38 1.32 -28.45
CA GLN A 200 -2.57 0.80 -27.77
C GLN A 200 -2.26 -0.49 -27.00
N ALA A 201 -1.61 -1.47 -27.62
CA ALA A 201 -1.22 -2.71 -26.96
C ALA A 201 -0.29 -2.49 -25.76
N LYS A 202 0.66 -1.55 -25.86
CA LYS A 202 1.52 -1.17 -24.72
C LYS A 202 0.72 -0.52 -23.58
N VAL A 203 -0.28 0.29 -23.90
CA VAL A 203 -1.18 0.91 -22.91
C VAL A 203 -2.07 -0.15 -22.25
N ASP A 204 -2.60 -1.10 -23.00
CA ASP A 204 -3.42 -2.19 -22.45
C ASP A 204 -2.59 -3.10 -21.54
N LEU A 205 -1.39 -3.50 -22.00
CA LEU A 205 -0.45 -4.26 -21.17
C LEU A 205 -0.05 -3.47 -19.93
N TRP A 206 0.24 -2.17 -20.06
CA TRP A 206 0.55 -1.34 -18.89
C TRP A 206 -0.62 -1.29 -17.90
N TRP A 207 -1.85 -1.13 -18.39
CA TRP A 207 -3.05 -1.03 -17.55
C TRP A 207 -3.35 -2.33 -16.81
N SER A 208 -3.17 -3.49 -17.44
CA SER A 208 -3.40 -4.78 -16.77
C SER A 208 -2.53 -4.99 -15.52
N HIS A 209 -1.41 -4.27 -15.41
CA HIS A 209 -0.52 -4.34 -14.24
C HIS A 209 -0.85 -3.31 -13.15
N VAL A 210 -1.69 -2.31 -13.42
CA VAL A 210 -1.97 -1.20 -12.48
C VAL A 210 -3.46 -0.96 -12.23
N GLU A 211 -4.36 -1.65 -12.96
CA GLU A 211 -5.81 -1.45 -12.90
C GLU A 211 -6.39 -1.69 -11.51
N GLU A 212 -6.00 -2.78 -10.84
CA GLU A 212 -6.46 -3.09 -9.48
C GLU A 212 -6.17 -1.95 -8.50
N GLU A 213 -5.02 -1.31 -8.71
CA GLU A 213 -4.54 -0.24 -7.85
C GLU A 213 -5.22 1.12 -8.12
N HIS A 214 -5.91 1.24 -9.26
CA HIS A 214 -6.60 2.44 -9.74
C HIS A 214 -8.09 2.18 -10.01
N ALA A 215 -8.69 1.26 -9.24
CA ALA A 215 -10.08 0.85 -9.42
C ALA A 215 -11.05 2.06 -9.41
N GLY A 216 -11.78 2.24 -10.51
CA GLY A 216 -12.74 3.34 -10.68
C GLY A 216 -12.15 4.62 -11.32
N GLU A 217 -10.86 4.65 -11.65
CA GLU A 217 -10.25 5.70 -12.45
C GLU A 217 -10.19 5.35 -13.94
N GLU A 218 -10.17 6.36 -14.81
CA GLU A 218 -10.03 6.17 -16.26
C GLU A 218 -8.56 5.91 -16.66
N LYS A 219 -8.32 4.81 -17.40
CA LYS A 219 -6.98 4.35 -17.84
C LYS A 219 -6.08 5.45 -18.40
N LEU A 220 -6.62 6.27 -19.32
CA LEU A 220 -5.84 7.30 -20.00
C LEU A 220 -5.60 8.53 -19.13
N ASP A 221 -6.46 8.81 -18.16
CA ASP A 221 -6.26 9.90 -17.20
C ASP A 221 -5.11 9.58 -16.25
N VAL A 222 -5.01 8.32 -15.81
CA VAL A 222 -3.89 7.82 -15.01
C VAL A 222 -2.59 7.94 -15.80
N LEU A 223 -2.57 7.51 -17.07
CA LEU A 223 -1.40 7.62 -17.94
C LEU A 223 -1.01 9.09 -18.19
N ALA A 224 -1.98 9.98 -18.36
CA ALA A 224 -1.77 11.42 -18.54
C ALA A 224 -1.15 12.07 -17.30
N ARG A 225 -1.70 11.82 -16.11
CA ARG A 225 -1.13 12.27 -14.82
C ARG A 225 0.31 11.82 -14.66
N ARG A 226 0.59 10.56 -15.02
CA ARG A 226 1.93 9.97 -14.97
C ARG A 226 2.89 10.66 -15.93
N SER A 227 2.48 10.88 -17.18
CA SER A 227 3.29 11.52 -18.21
C SER A 227 3.66 12.96 -17.82
N LEU A 228 2.70 13.75 -17.33
CA LEU A 228 2.95 15.12 -16.86
C LEU A 228 3.95 15.15 -15.70
N THR A 229 3.83 14.22 -14.75
CA THR A 229 4.71 14.15 -13.57
C THR A 229 6.12 13.71 -13.95
N GLY A 230 6.26 12.77 -14.91
CA GLY A 230 7.55 12.29 -15.41
C GLY A 230 8.41 13.43 -15.94
N TRP A 231 7.84 14.30 -16.79
CA TRP A 231 8.57 15.46 -17.32
C TRP A 231 9.04 16.45 -16.26
N ILE A 232 8.16 16.84 -15.32
CA ILE A 232 8.54 17.74 -14.23
C ILE A 232 9.70 17.14 -13.44
N SER A 233 9.63 15.85 -13.13
CA SER A 233 10.65 15.16 -12.36
C SER A 233 11.99 15.14 -13.09
N LYS A 234 11.99 14.89 -14.40
CA LYS A 234 13.19 14.94 -15.24
C LYS A 234 13.81 16.34 -15.30
N PHE A 235 13.00 17.39 -15.47
CA PHE A 235 13.51 18.76 -15.49
C PHE A 235 14.09 19.18 -14.14
N VAL A 236 13.36 18.98 -13.04
CA VAL A 236 13.88 19.28 -11.70
C VAL A 236 15.19 18.54 -11.45
N PHE A 237 15.25 17.26 -11.84
CA PHE A 237 16.46 16.46 -11.70
C PHE A 237 17.63 17.00 -12.54
N ALA A 238 17.41 17.30 -13.83
CA ALA A 238 18.43 17.89 -14.70
C ALA A 238 18.99 19.20 -14.13
N HIS A 239 18.12 20.07 -13.62
CA HIS A 239 18.56 21.33 -13.04
C HIS A 239 19.35 21.17 -11.74
N VAL A 240 19.01 20.19 -10.89
CA VAL A 240 19.81 19.84 -9.70
C VAL A 240 21.16 19.24 -10.12
N LEU A 241 21.18 18.45 -11.19
CA LEU A 241 22.35 17.74 -11.71
C LEU A 241 23.41 18.69 -12.31
N LYS A 242 23.05 19.91 -12.71
CA LYS A 242 23.99 20.93 -13.27
C LYS A 242 25.23 21.19 -12.41
N THR A 243 25.15 20.97 -11.10
CA THR A 243 26.28 21.17 -10.17
C THR A 243 27.37 20.11 -10.31
N ALA A 244 27.05 18.94 -10.87
CA ALA A 244 27.98 17.82 -11.00
C ALA A 244 28.18 17.36 -12.46
N CYS A 245 27.23 17.63 -13.35
CA CYS A 245 27.26 17.26 -14.76
C CYS A 245 27.15 18.53 -15.60
N ALA A 246 28.23 18.93 -16.27
CA ALA A 246 28.20 20.14 -17.11
C ALA A 246 27.21 19.99 -18.28
N ASP A 247 27.07 18.78 -18.83
CA ASP A 247 26.16 18.47 -19.93
C ASP A 247 24.68 18.62 -19.55
N ALA A 248 24.36 18.54 -18.25
CA ALA A 248 23.02 18.83 -17.75
C ALA A 248 22.60 20.29 -17.97
N ARG A 249 23.54 21.22 -18.28
CA ARG A 249 23.21 22.59 -18.68
C ARG A 249 22.54 22.69 -20.06
N SER A 250 22.57 21.62 -20.86
CA SER A 250 21.91 21.60 -22.18
C SER A 250 20.40 21.90 -22.11
N VAL A 251 19.73 21.62 -20.99
CA VAL A 251 18.30 21.94 -20.79
C VAL A 251 18.03 23.45 -20.70
N GLU A 252 19.02 24.28 -20.37
CA GLU A 252 18.90 25.75 -20.37
C GLU A 252 18.90 26.32 -21.79
N SER A 253 19.51 25.60 -22.73
CA SER A 253 19.74 26.03 -24.11
C SER A 253 18.77 25.42 -25.13
N LEU A 254 17.59 24.95 -24.68
CA LEU A 254 16.61 24.34 -25.56
C LEU A 254 16.13 25.33 -26.64
N PRO A 255 16.00 24.90 -27.92
CA PRO A 255 15.53 25.74 -29.00
C PRO A 255 14.15 26.37 -28.71
N GLU A 256 13.92 27.58 -29.23
CA GLU A 256 12.61 28.22 -29.14
C GLU A 256 11.58 27.36 -29.90
N GLY A 257 10.58 26.84 -29.18
CA GLY A 257 9.59 25.90 -29.73
C GLY A 257 10.00 24.43 -29.68
N ALA A 258 11.03 24.07 -28.92
CA ALA A 258 11.44 22.68 -28.69
C ALA A 258 10.23 21.77 -28.36
N THR A 259 10.15 20.63 -29.03
CA THR A 259 9.15 19.60 -28.86
C THR A 259 9.54 18.61 -27.75
N ALA A 260 8.61 17.74 -27.35
CA ALA A 260 8.91 16.65 -26.42
C ALA A 260 10.06 15.76 -26.89
N ALA A 261 10.17 15.54 -28.21
CA ALA A 261 11.26 14.76 -28.80
C ALA A 261 12.62 15.46 -28.64
N ASP A 262 12.69 16.77 -28.91
CA ASP A 262 13.95 17.54 -28.81
C ASP A 262 14.51 17.53 -27.38
N VAL A 263 13.64 17.59 -26.38
CA VAL A 263 14.06 17.50 -24.96
C VAL A 263 14.44 16.08 -24.60
N GLN A 264 13.73 15.08 -25.12
CA GLN A 264 14.08 13.67 -24.89
C GLN A 264 15.48 13.37 -25.44
N ASP A 265 15.84 13.89 -26.61
CA ASP A 265 17.19 13.77 -27.18
C ASP A 265 18.24 14.43 -26.27
N ALA A 266 17.93 15.62 -25.71
CA ALA A 266 18.81 16.27 -24.73
C ALA A 266 18.96 15.43 -23.46
N PHE A 267 17.88 14.84 -22.95
CA PHE A 267 17.90 13.93 -21.80
C PHE A 267 18.67 12.63 -22.07
N GLU A 268 18.59 12.08 -23.28
CA GLU A 268 19.41 10.94 -23.69
C GLU A 268 20.90 11.30 -23.71
N SER A 269 21.24 12.49 -24.23
CA SER A 269 22.62 12.98 -24.18
C SER A 269 23.12 13.19 -22.74
N ILE A 270 22.29 13.74 -21.85
CA ILE A 270 22.64 13.88 -20.41
C ILE A 270 22.78 12.50 -19.75
N SER A 271 21.91 11.55 -20.10
CA SER A 271 21.95 10.18 -19.57
C SER A 271 23.26 9.49 -19.91
N GLN A 272 23.69 9.63 -21.17
CA GLN A 272 24.95 9.10 -21.66
C GLN A 272 26.13 9.66 -20.87
N ALA A 273 26.12 10.94 -20.49
CA ALA A 273 27.24 11.55 -19.79
C ALA A 273 27.32 11.19 -18.28
N CYS A 274 26.18 11.01 -17.60
CA CYS A 274 26.12 11.13 -16.14
C CYS A 274 25.46 9.95 -15.39
N ASN A 275 25.18 8.82 -16.07
CA ASN A 275 24.62 7.58 -15.49
C ASN A 275 23.29 7.75 -14.73
N PHE A 276 22.38 8.55 -15.29
CA PHE A 276 21.00 8.69 -14.81
C PHE A 276 19.99 8.19 -15.84
N LEU A 277 20.38 7.18 -16.64
CA LEU A 277 19.58 6.62 -17.71
C LEU A 277 18.17 6.24 -17.26
N ASN A 278 18.03 5.63 -16.07
CA ASN A 278 16.72 5.30 -15.53
C ASN A 278 15.81 6.53 -15.45
N ILE A 279 16.31 7.66 -14.95
CA ILE A 279 15.53 8.89 -14.74
C ILE A 279 15.11 9.53 -16.06
N PHE A 280 16.02 9.61 -17.02
CA PHE A 280 15.84 10.39 -18.25
C PHE A 280 15.26 9.59 -19.43
N ARG A 281 15.22 8.25 -19.35
CA ARG A 281 14.60 7.39 -20.37
C ARG A 281 13.14 7.76 -20.62
N ALA A 282 12.74 7.75 -21.90
CA ALA A 282 11.36 8.01 -22.31
C ALA A 282 10.41 6.97 -21.71
N GLN A 283 9.32 7.43 -21.08
CA GLN A 283 8.26 6.58 -20.56
C GLN A 283 7.07 6.51 -21.54
N LEU A 284 6.20 5.52 -21.34
CA LEU A 284 4.99 5.35 -22.15
C LEU A 284 4.12 6.62 -22.13
N GLY A 285 3.87 7.22 -23.29
CA GLY A 285 2.98 8.36 -23.45
C GLY A 285 3.65 9.73 -23.35
N GLU A 286 4.87 9.83 -22.84
CA GLU A 286 5.58 11.10 -22.66
C GLU A 286 5.88 11.80 -24.00
N ASP A 287 6.17 11.02 -25.04
CA ASP A 287 6.48 11.46 -26.41
C ASP A 287 5.26 12.00 -27.17
N ARG A 288 4.05 11.85 -26.62
CA ARG A 288 2.78 12.21 -27.29
C ARG A 288 2.24 13.58 -26.90
N MET A 289 2.86 14.26 -25.94
CA MET A 289 2.37 15.54 -25.46
C MET A 289 2.69 16.69 -26.42
N ALA A 290 1.68 17.51 -26.69
CA ALA A 290 1.79 18.68 -27.56
C ALA A 290 0.87 19.83 -27.11
N GLY A 291 1.03 21.01 -27.69
CA GLY A 291 0.17 22.17 -27.42
C GLY A 291 0.29 22.70 -25.99
N ARG A 292 -0.84 23.03 -25.36
CA ARG A 292 -0.89 23.62 -24.00
C ARG A 292 -0.15 22.77 -22.93
N PRO A 293 -0.41 21.45 -22.77
CA PRO A 293 0.31 20.64 -21.78
C PRO A 293 1.84 20.74 -21.91
N TRP A 294 2.35 20.64 -23.14
CA TRP A 294 3.79 20.72 -23.41
C TRP A 294 4.34 22.15 -23.20
N SER A 295 3.61 23.17 -23.65
CA SER A 295 3.98 24.57 -23.44
C SER A 295 4.16 24.90 -21.95
N GLN A 296 3.30 24.35 -21.10
CA GLN A 296 3.40 24.52 -19.65
C GLN A 296 4.60 23.78 -19.05
N ILE A 297 4.87 22.54 -19.48
CA ILE A 297 6.09 21.81 -19.09
C ILE A 297 7.36 22.60 -19.47
N ALA A 298 7.41 23.16 -20.69
CA ALA A 298 8.53 23.97 -21.14
C ALA A 298 8.71 25.27 -20.32
N GLN A 299 7.60 25.86 -19.84
CA GLN A 299 7.66 27.01 -18.93
C GLN A 299 8.27 26.64 -17.58
N VAL A 300 8.03 25.43 -17.06
CA VAL A 300 8.68 24.95 -15.82
C VAL A 300 10.20 24.88 -16.00
N ASN A 301 10.68 24.37 -17.13
CA ASN A 301 12.11 24.39 -17.45
C ASN A 301 12.68 25.81 -17.55
N GLY A 302 11.94 26.73 -18.19
CA GLY A 302 12.32 28.15 -18.27
C GLY A 302 12.46 28.77 -16.87
N PHE A 303 11.48 28.56 -16.01
CA PHE A 303 11.53 29.02 -14.62
C PHE A 303 12.73 28.42 -13.85
N LEU A 304 12.97 27.11 -13.96
CA LEU A 304 14.13 26.45 -13.35
C LEU A 304 15.48 26.91 -13.91
N SER A 305 15.51 27.46 -15.13
CA SER A 305 16.70 28.06 -15.75
C SER A 305 17.00 29.46 -15.19
N GLU A 306 15.97 30.23 -14.84
CA GLU A 306 16.14 31.57 -14.24
C GLU A 306 16.65 31.52 -12.80
N VAL A 307 16.39 30.40 -12.10
CA VAL A 307 16.78 30.18 -10.70
C VAL A 307 18.15 29.54 -10.62
N ASP A 308 19.06 30.16 -9.86
CA ASP A 308 20.41 29.61 -9.65
C ASP A 308 20.38 28.51 -8.58
N LEU A 309 19.97 27.32 -9.00
CA LEU A 309 19.99 26.11 -8.17
C LEU A 309 21.41 25.68 -7.73
N GLN A 310 22.48 26.27 -8.31
CA GLN A 310 23.86 25.94 -7.96
C GLN A 310 24.30 26.65 -6.67
N SER A 311 23.84 27.88 -6.44
CA SER A 311 24.11 28.65 -5.21
C SER A 311 23.22 28.25 -4.02
N VAL A 312 22.25 27.37 -4.23
CA VAL A 312 21.42 26.78 -3.17
C VAL A 312 22.25 25.90 -2.24
N GLY A 313 21.90 25.84 -0.95
CA GLY A 313 22.51 24.89 -0.01
C GLY A 313 22.24 23.43 -0.39
N ALA A 314 23.13 22.51 -0.01
CA ALA A 314 22.96 21.08 -0.31
C ALA A 314 21.62 20.51 0.22
N GLU A 315 21.15 21.00 1.37
CA GLU A 315 19.87 20.59 1.98
C GLU A 315 18.64 20.99 1.14
N ALA A 316 18.61 22.21 0.60
CA ALA A 316 17.48 22.66 -0.21
C ALA A 316 17.41 21.94 -1.57
N ARG A 317 18.56 21.60 -2.18
CA ARG A 317 18.61 20.69 -3.35
C ARG A 317 18.10 19.29 -3.03
N GLN A 318 18.51 18.72 -1.89
CA GLN A 318 17.97 17.43 -1.43
C GLN A 318 16.47 17.50 -1.13
N GLY A 319 16.00 18.62 -0.58
CA GLY A 319 14.57 18.90 -0.37
C GLY A 319 13.77 18.84 -1.67
N LEU A 320 14.23 19.54 -2.71
CA LEU A 320 13.62 19.51 -4.05
C LEU A 320 13.55 18.07 -4.60
N LEU A 321 14.67 17.34 -4.60
CA LEU A 321 14.72 15.94 -5.03
C LEU A 321 13.75 15.06 -4.24
N ARG A 322 13.75 15.17 -2.90
CA ARG A 322 12.87 14.40 -2.02
C ARG A 322 11.40 14.72 -2.28
N ASN A 323 11.05 15.96 -2.56
CA ASN A 323 9.68 16.38 -2.80
C ASN A 323 9.19 15.93 -4.18
N THR A 324 10.06 15.97 -5.20
CA THR A 324 9.82 15.34 -6.50
C THR A 324 9.62 13.82 -6.37
N VAL A 325 10.48 13.13 -5.61
CA VAL A 325 10.34 11.70 -5.31
C VAL A 325 9.03 11.44 -4.58
N SER A 326 8.68 12.24 -3.57
CA SER A 326 7.44 12.10 -2.83
C SER A 326 6.21 12.32 -3.73
N ALA A 327 6.26 13.28 -4.66
CA ALA A 327 5.20 13.50 -5.64
C ALA A 327 5.09 12.34 -6.64
N ALA A 328 6.22 11.77 -7.09
CA ALA A 328 6.25 10.59 -7.95
C ALA A 328 5.72 9.35 -7.21
N LYS A 329 6.15 9.11 -5.97
CA LYS A 329 5.69 8.01 -5.08
C LYS A 329 4.21 8.09 -4.75
N ARG A 330 3.70 9.28 -4.40
CA ARG A 330 2.27 9.53 -4.11
C ARG A 330 1.34 9.37 -5.31
N LYS A 331 1.88 9.31 -6.53
CA LYS A 331 1.11 9.17 -7.78
C LYS A 331 1.33 7.83 -8.46
N ALA A 332 2.41 7.13 -8.11
CA ALA A 332 2.49 5.68 -8.11
C ALA A 332 1.57 5.07 -7.03
N ALA A 333 0.52 5.80 -6.57
CA ALA A 333 -0.27 5.55 -5.37
C ALA A 333 -1.04 4.22 -5.36
N GLY A 334 -0.94 3.46 -6.44
CA GLY A 334 -1.34 2.08 -6.47
C GLY A 334 -0.31 1.09 -5.90
N GLN A 335 0.99 1.43 -5.95
CA GLN A 335 2.06 0.58 -5.47
C GLN A 335 2.20 0.68 -3.95
N PHE A 336 2.19 -0.48 -3.28
CA PHE A 336 2.43 -0.66 -1.85
C PHE A 336 3.84 -0.19 -1.43
N THR A 337 4.06 1.13 -1.40
CA THR A 337 5.35 1.69 -1.04
C THR A 337 5.61 1.43 0.43
N THR A 338 6.71 0.73 0.72
CA THR A 338 7.14 0.44 2.09
C THR A 338 7.36 1.75 2.87
N PRO A 339 6.72 1.92 4.05
CA PRO A 339 6.96 3.06 4.91
C PRO A 339 8.44 3.15 5.33
N PRO A 340 9.04 4.36 5.38
CA PRO A 340 10.45 4.51 5.74
C PRO A 340 10.85 3.90 7.11
N PRO A 341 10.05 4.03 8.18
CA PRO A 341 10.37 3.38 9.46
C PRO A 341 10.41 1.86 9.36
N LEU A 342 9.48 1.26 8.61
CA LEU A 342 9.44 -0.19 8.37
C LEU A 342 10.65 -0.65 7.55
N ALA A 343 11.00 0.08 6.49
CA ALA A 343 12.17 -0.24 5.67
C ALA A 343 13.48 -0.20 6.48
N ARG A 344 13.66 0.82 7.34
CA ARG A 344 14.80 0.89 8.26
C ARG A 344 14.80 -0.24 9.29
N LEU A 345 13.65 -0.58 9.88
CA LEU A 345 13.54 -1.72 10.80
C LEU A 345 13.96 -3.02 10.12
N LEU A 346 13.43 -3.29 8.92
CA LEU A 346 13.75 -4.50 8.14
C LEU A 346 15.25 -4.62 7.88
N VAL A 347 15.87 -3.55 7.34
CA VAL A 347 17.31 -3.52 7.07
C VAL A 347 18.12 -3.75 8.35
N ARG A 348 17.79 -3.05 9.44
CA ARG A 348 18.52 -3.15 10.72
C ARG A 348 18.48 -4.56 11.30
N VAL A 349 17.37 -5.28 11.11
CA VAL A 349 17.18 -6.64 11.64
C VAL A 349 17.80 -7.70 10.72
N ALA A 350 17.69 -7.54 9.40
CA ALA A 350 18.15 -8.51 8.40
C ALA A 350 19.66 -8.39 8.08
N ALA A 351 20.20 -7.18 7.94
CA ALA A 351 21.60 -6.97 7.57
C ALA A 351 22.52 -7.09 8.81
N ARG A 352 23.07 -8.30 9.02
CA ARG A 352 23.98 -8.59 10.15
C ARG A 352 25.32 -7.90 9.98
N ASP A 353 25.93 -8.07 8.79
CA ASP A 353 27.10 -7.31 8.37
C ASP A 353 26.65 -6.10 7.57
N ARG A 354 26.82 -4.91 8.16
CA ARG A 354 26.47 -3.65 7.49
C ARG A 354 27.47 -3.29 6.40
N THR A 355 28.58 -4.01 6.26
CA THR A 355 29.56 -3.78 5.19
C THR A 355 29.33 -4.61 3.95
N GLY A 356 28.60 -5.72 4.08
CA GLY A 356 28.27 -6.64 2.98
C GLY A 356 27.28 -6.08 1.95
N VAL A 357 27.10 -6.80 0.86
CA VAL A 357 26.18 -6.48 -0.23
C VAL A 357 24.74 -6.64 0.25
N VAL A 358 23.97 -5.56 0.15
CA VAL A 358 22.52 -5.53 0.40
C VAL A 358 21.80 -5.36 -0.94
N PHE A 359 20.86 -6.26 -1.23
CA PHE A 359 20.13 -6.25 -2.50
C PHE A 359 18.61 -6.23 -2.29
N ASP A 360 17.91 -5.31 -2.95
CA ASP A 360 16.46 -5.34 -3.09
C ASP A 360 16.04 -5.64 -4.54
N PRO A 361 15.64 -6.88 -4.87
CA PRO A 361 15.30 -7.28 -6.23
C PRO A 361 13.87 -6.93 -6.65
N CYS A 362 13.05 -6.37 -5.75
CA CYS A 362 11.70 -5.87 -6.02
C CYS A 362 11.57 -4.45 -5.43
N CYS A 363 12.49 -3.57 -5.80
CA CYS A 363 12.75 -2.36 -5.03
C CYS A 363 11.64 -1.30 -5.09
N GLY A 364 10.72 -1.43 -6.05
CA GLY A 364 9.69 -0.45 -6.30
C GLY A 364 10.28 0.95 -6.37
N THR A 365 9.78 1.84 -5.52
CA THR A 365 10.22 3.25 -5.47
C THR A 365 11.50 3.48 -4.65
N GLY A 366 12.22 2.43 -4.27
CA GLY A 366 13.55 2.46 -3.67
C GLY A 366 13.60 2.89 -2.20
N THR A 367 12.52 2.71 -1.43
CA THR A 367 12.53 3.03 0.01
C THR A 367 13.49 2.12 0.79
N ILE A 368 13.53 0.82 0.49
CA ILE A 368 14.41 -0.15 1.17
C ILE A 368 15.88 0.04 0.79
N PRO A 369 16.29 0.19 -0.49
CA PRO A 369 17.66 0.54 -0.86
C PRO A 369 18.14 1.83 -0.21
N ALA A 370 17.28 2.86 -0.14
CA ALA A 370 17.62 4.11 0.55
C ALA A 370 17.82 3.90 2.05
N ALA A 371 17.03 3.03 2.69
CA ALA A 371 17.23 2.63 4.08
C ALA A 371 18.54 1.84 4.26
N ALA A 372 18.85 0.90 3.37
CA ALA A 372 20.11 0.15 3.36
C ALA A 372 21.32 1.09 3.30
N TYR A 373 21.31 2.04 2.36
CA TYR A 373 22.34 3.06 2.26
C TYR A 373 22.45 3.91 3.55
N ALA A 374 21.32 4.36 4.11
CA ALA A 374 21.32 5.16 5.32
C ALA A 374 21.90 4.40 6.53
N GLU A 375 21.51 3.13 6.73
CA GLU A 375 22.03 2.30 7.82
C GLU A 375 23.53 2.03 7.71
N LYS A 376 24.04 1.90 6.48
CA LYS A 376 25.48 1.81 6.19
C LYS A 376 26.23 3.09 6.59
N ARG A 377 25.67 4.25 6.25
CA ARG A 377 26.24 5.56 6.63
C ARG A 377 26.17 5.80 8.14
N ASP A 378 25.07 5.43 8.78
CA ASP A 378 24.90 5.51 10.23
C ASP A 378 25.89 4.61 10.97
N ALA A 379 26.33 3.52 10.34
CA ALA A 379 27.41 2.65 10.84
C ALA A 379 28.83 3.19 10.59
N GLY A 380 28.97 4.35 9.95
CA GLY A 380 30.25 5.03 9.70
C GLY A 380 30.94 4.65 8.39
N GLN A 381 30.30 3.89 7.50
CA GLN A 381 30.90 3.57 6.20
C GLN A 381 31.05 4.82 5.33
N PRO A 382 32.15 4.98 4.57
CA PRO A 382 32.28 6.04 3.57
C PRO A 382 31.17 6.00 2.53
N ALA A 383 30.77 7.17 2.01
CA ALA A 383 29.63 7.29 1.09
C ALA A 383 29.73 6.39 -0.15
N ARG A 384 30.93 6.26 -0.73
CA ARG A 384 31.19 5.43 -1.91
C ARG A 384 31.10 3.94 -1.62
N GLU A 385 31.74 3.48 -0.55
CA GLU A 385 31.71 2.07 -0.13
C GLU A 385 30.29 1.61 0.26
N ALA A 386 29.55 2.49 0.95
CA ALA A 386 28.16 2.24 1.30
C ALA A 386 27.27 2.12 0.04
N LEU A 387 27.55 2.92 -1.00
CA LEU A 387 26.79 2.90 -2.24
C LEU A 387 27.15 1.69 -3.11
N ASP A 388 28.44 1.37 -3.24
CA ASP A 388 28.94 0.25 -4.06
C ASP A 388 28.43 -1.13 -3.59
N THR A 389 27.88 -1.20 -2.37
CA THR A 389 27.34 -2.41 -1.73
C THR A 389 25.81 -2.39 -1.61
N VAL A 390 25.11 -1.46 -2.27
CA VAL A 390 23.64 -1.40 -2.29
C VAL A 390 23.15 -1.59 -3.72
N TRP A 391 22.51 -2.72 -3.97
CA TRP A 391 21.95 -3.09 -5.26
C TRP A 391 20.42 -3.01 -5.21
N ALA A 392 19.79 -2.65 -6.33
CA ALA A 392 18.35 -2.59 -6.45
C ALA A 392 17.89 -2.91 -7.88
N SER A 393 16.84 -3.73 -8.00
CA SER A 393 16.20 -3.99 -9.28
C SER A 393 14.69 -4.05 -9.16
N ASP A 394 14.02 -3.87 -10.30
CA ASP A 394 12.57 -4.02 -10.41
C ASP A 394 12.21 -4.40 -11.84
N LYS A 395 11.10 -5.13 -12.00
CA LYS A 395 10.53 -5.51 -13.29
C LYS A 395 10.12 -4.28 -14.09
N PHE A 396 9.61 -3.25 -13.42
CA PHE A 396 9.05 -2.07 -14.04
C PHE A 396 10.05 -0.91 -14.06
N THR A 397 10.15 -0.23 -15.21
CA THR A 397 11.08 0.91 -15.38
C THR A 397 10.71 2.14 -14.55
N PHE A 398 9.42 2.35 -14.26
CA PHE A 398 8.95 3.58 -13.63
C PHE A 398 9.29 3.69 -12.13
N PRO A 399 9.07 2.64 -11.32
CA PRO A 399 9.51 2.66 -9.92
C PRO A 399 11.02 2.88 -9.80
N LEU A 400 11.81 2.36 -10.74
CA LEU A 400 13.27 2.55 -10.79
C LEU A 400 13.69 4.01 -10.96
N GLN A 401 12.87 4.87 -11.59
CA GLN A 401 13.13 6.31 -11.61
C GLN A 401 13.07 6.89 -10.21
N ALA A 402 12.00 6.57 -9.47
CA ALA A 402 11.84 6.99 -8.10
C ALA A 402 12.91 6.38 -7.17
N ALA A 403 13.32 5.13 -7.42
CA ALA A 403 14.39 4.47 -6.66
C ALA A 403 15.75 5.13 -6.88
N THR A 404 16.11 5.41 -8.15
CA THR A 404 17.35 6.11 -8.51
C THR A 404 17.38 7.48 -7.85
N LEU A 405 16.27 8.22 -7.90
CA LEU A 405 16.14 9.52 -7.22
C LEU A 405 16.19 9.41 -5.69
N ALA A 406 15.60 8.35 -5.10
CA ALA A 406 15.61 8.13 -3.66
C ALA A 406 17.04 7.89 -3.14
N LEU A 407 17.89 7.24 -3.95
CA LEU A 407 19.30 7.03 -3.66
C LEU A 407 20.17 8.24 -3.99
N ALA A 408 19.86 9.02 -5.03
CA ALA A 408 20.72 10.11 -5.51
C ALA A 408 21.05 11.15 -4.41
N ARG A 409 22.34 11.33 -4.10
CA ARG A 409 22.87 12.40 -3.26
C ARG A 409 24.06 13.10 -3.93
N PRO A 410 24.37 14.36 -3.59
CA PRO A 410 25.56 15.05 -4.11
C PRO A 410 26.88 14.31 -3.84
N GLU A 411 26.96 13.54 -2.74
CA GLU A 411 28.14 12.73 -2.39
C GLU A 411 28.32 11.49 -3.28
N HIS A 412 27.30 11.09 -4.04
CA HIS A 412 27.32 9.93 -4.95
C HIS A 412 27.81 10.28 -6.35
N MET A 413 28.03 11.57 -6.62
CA MET A 413 28.45 12.05 -7.93
C MET A 413 29.77 11.41 -8.34
N GLY A 414 29.80 10.78 -9.51
CA GLY A 414 30.96 10.03 -10.02
C GLY A 414 31.02 8.56 -9.62
N ALA A 415 30.02 8.01 -8.91
CA ALA A 415 29.88 6.57 -8.65
C ALA A 415 28.57 6.05 -9.27
N PRO A 416 28.58 4.86 -9.92
CA PRO A 416 27.37 4.32 -10.52
C PRO A 416 26.38 3.87 -9.45
N LEU A 417 25.11 4.25 -9.60
CA LEU A 417 24.01 3.72 -8.80
C LEU A 417 23.65 2.32 -9.33
N HIS A 418 23.74 1.28 -8.50
CA HIS A 418 23.41 -0.09 -8.88
C HIS A 418 21.89 -0.35 -8.94
N VAL A 419 21.17 0.48 -9.71
CA VAL A 419 19.72 0.41 -9.91
C VAL A 419 19.44 0.02 -11.36
N PHE A 420 18.78 -1.11 -11.61
CA PHE A 420 18.59 -1.64 -12.96
C PHE A 420 17.26 -2.37 -13.15
N GLN A 421 16.81 -2.49 -14.41
CA GLN A 421 15.56 -3.16 -14.74
C GLN A 421 15.80 -4.64 -15.03
N ASN A 422 15.18 -5.51 -14.25
CA ASN A 422 15.13 -6.95 -14.53
C ASN A 422 13.95 -7.60 -13.78
N ASP A 423 13.37 -8.66 -14.33
CA ASP A 423 12.43 -9.49 -13.56
C ASP A 423 13.25 -10.28 -12.52
N VAL A 424 12.76 -10.34 -11.28
CA VAL A 424 13.45 -11.06 -10.20
C VAL A 424 13.73 -12.51 -10.56
N LEU A 425 12.86 -13.16 -11.34
CA LEU A 425 13.03 -14.57 -11.74
C LEU A 425 14.09 -14.80 -12.81
N ASP A 426 14.57 -13.74 -13.46
CA ASP A 426 15.60 -13.78 -14.51
C ASP A 426 16.98 -13.32 -13.99
N LEU A 427 17.11 -13.06 -12.69
CA LEU A 427 18.38 -12.72 -12.06
C LEU A 427 19.25 -13.97 -11.83
N GLU A 428 20.54 -13.85 -12.13
CA GLU A 428 21.54 -14.89 -11.85
C GLU A 428 22.82 -14.25 -11.32
N VAL A 429 23.43 -14.83 -10.28
CA VAL A 429 24.73 -14.37 -9.77
C VAL A 429 25.79 -14.51 -10.88
N GLU A 430 26.72 -13.56 -10.93
CA GLU A 430 27.72 -13.40 -12.00
C GLU A 430 27.17 -13.03 -13.38
N SER A 431 25.84 -12.86 -13.53
CA SER A 431 25.30 -12.28 -14.77
C SER A 431 25.74 -10.82 -14.92
N GLU A 432 26.16 -10.45 -16.12
CA GLU A 432 26.64 -9.09 -16.40
C GLU A 432 25.47 -8.11 -16.43
N VAL A 433 25.54 -7.08 -15.60
CA VAL A 433 24.58 -5.98 -15.56
C VAL A 433 25.24 -4.72 -16.13
N THR A 434 24.62 -4.16 -17.17
CA THR A 434 25.07 -2.93 -17.80
C THR A 434 24.71 -1.72 -16.94
N PHE A 435 25.72 -0.92 -16.61
CA PHE A 435 25.58 0.44 -16.09
C PHE A 435 26.36 1.41 -16.99
N HIS A 436 26.29 2.71 -16.71
CA HIS A 436 27.17 3.70 -17.33
C HIS A 436 28.10 4.31 -16.30
N ASP A 437 29.33 4.66 -16.70
CA ASP A 437 30.23 5.42 -15.83
C ASP A 437 29.72 6.87 -15.72
N PRO A 438 29.42 7.40 -14.51
CA PRO A 438 28.91 8.76 -14.37
C PRO A 438 29.91 9.87 -14.70
N SER A 439 31.18 9.54 -14.91
CA SER A 439 32.27 10.50 -15.18
C SER A 439 32.72 10.50 -16.64
N SER A 440 32.68 9.35 -17.33
CA SER A 440 33.05 9.23 -18.74
C SER A 440 31.87 8.95 -19.68
N GLY A 441 30.76 8.44 -19.15
CA GLY A 441 29.60 8.02 -19.92
C GLY A 441 29.72 6.65 -20.61
N ASP A 442 30.87 6.00 -20.48
CA ASP A 442 31.12 4.69 -21.08
C ASP A 442 30.24 3.61 -20.43
N GLU A 443 29.84 2.61 -21.21
CA GLU A 443 29.20 1.42 -20.65
C GLU A 443 30.18 0.67 -19.75
N ILE A 444 29.75 0.40 -18.52
CA ILE A 444 30.44 -0.46 -17.57
C ILE A 444 29.58 -1.71 -17.32
N GLN A 445 30.18 -2.87 -17.52
CA GLN A 445 29.57 -4.14 -17.14
C GLN A 445 30.04 -4.48 -15.72
N LYS A 446 29.10 -4.80 -14.85
CA LYS A 446 29.42 -5.32 -13.52
C LYS A 446 28.67 -6.65 -13.33
N PRO A 447 29.36 -7.72 -12.90
CA PRO A 447 28.69 -8.96 -12.53
C PRO A 447 27.80 -8.70 -11.31
N LEU A 448 26.60 -9.28 -11.31
CA LEU A 448 25.71 -9.26 -10.15
C LEU A 448 26.38 -10.06 -9.01
N PRO A 449 26.78 -9.41 -7.90
CA PRO A 449 27.44 -10.12 -6.80
C PRO A 449 26.43 -10.99 -6.04
N PRO A 450 26.89 -12.08 -5.40
CA PRO A 450 26.06 -12.77 -4.41
C PRO A 450 25.75 -11.81 -3.26
N ALA A 451 24.49 -11.78 -2.83
CA ALA A 451 24.04 -10.86 -1.80
C ALA A 451 24.28 -11.42 -0.39
N ASP A 452 24.97 -10.69 0.48
CA ASP A 452 25.07 -11.02 1.91
C ASP A 452 23.70 -10.87 2.59
N CYS A 453 22.90 -9.90 2.13
CA CYS A 453 21.54 -9.73 2.58
C CYS A 453 20.59 -9.32 1.44
N ILE A 454 19.48 -10.03 1.28
CA ILE A 454 18.36 -9.59 0.45
C ILE A 454 17.30 -8.97 1.35
N VAL A 455 16.83 -7.76 1.04
CA VAL A 455 15.76 -7.09 1.77
C VAL A 455 14.73 -6.58 0.80
N SER A 456 13.47 -6.99 0.94
CA SER A 456 12.47 -6.64 -0.07
C SER A 456 11.04 -6.67 0.45
N ASN A 457 10.18 -5.86 -0.16
CA ASN A 457 8.73 -5.98 -0.05
C ASN A 457 8.23 -6.73 -1.29
N LEU A 458 7.86 -8.01 -1.11
CA LEU A 458 7.53 -8.86 -2.26
C LEU A 458 6.13 -8.54 -2.82
N PRO A 459 5.91 -8.71 -4.13
CA PRO A 459 4.64 -8.36 -4.79
C PRO A 459 3.46 -9.25 -4.32
N PHE A 460 2.33 -8.62 -4.01
CA PHE A 460 1.11 -9.30 -3.52
C PHE A 460 0.12 -9.62 -4.66
N VAL A 461 0.54 -10.48 -5.59
CA VAL A 461 -0.32 -10.98 -6.69
C VAL A 461 -1.00 -12.28 -6.25
N GLN A 462 -2.33 -12.30 -6.31
CA GLN A 462 -3.14 -13.48 -5.95
C GLN A 462 -2.95 -14.60 -6.97
N PHE A 463 -3.11 -15.85 -6.51
CA PHE A 463 -2.85 -17.04 -7.33
C PHE A 463 -3.60 -17.08 -8.67
N GLU A 464 -4.79 -16.47 -8.76
CA GLU A 464 -5.57 -16.38 -9.99
C GLU A 464 -4.84 -15.64 -11.13
N ASP A 465 -4.01 -14.67 -10.78
CA ASP A 465 -3.35 -13.76 -11.74
C ASP A 465 -1.84 -14.06 -11.91
N VAL A 466 -1.31 -15.04 -11.15
CA VAL A 466 0.12 -15.38 -11.16
C VAL A 466 0.60 -15.82 -12.54
N GLU A 467 -0.15 -16.66 -13.25
CA GLU A 467 0.26 -17.15 -14.58
C GLU A 467 0.31 -16.02 -15.61
N GLU A 468 -0.58 -15.02 -15.50
CA GLU A 468 -0.57 -13.84 -16.38
C GLU A 468 0.57 -12.90 -16.02
N ALA A 469 0.79 -12.64 -14.73
CA ALA A 469 1.82 -11.73 -14.24
C ALA A 469 3.24 -12.28 -14.46
N ASN A 470 3.44 -13.59 -14.23
CA ASN A 470 4.72 -14.28 -14.30
C ASN A 470 4.59 -15.68 -14.93
N PRO A 471 4.53 -15.79 -16.27
CA PRO A 471 4.37 -17.07 -16.98
C PRO A 471 5.49 -18.09 -16.73
N THR A 472 6.64 -17.63 -16.24
CA THR A 472 7.83 -18.45 -15.95
C THR A 472 7.86 -18.99 -14.52
N ILE A 473 6.82 -18.74 -13.71
CA ILE A 473 6.77 -19.13 -12.29
C ILE A 473 6.98 -20.64 -12.07
N GLU A 474 6.56 -21.45 -13.05
CA GLU A 474 6.68 -22.90 -13.02
C GLU A 474 8.14 -23.37 -12.88
N ARG A 475 9.10 -22.61 -13.42
CA ARG A 475 10.54 -22.87 -13.26
C ARG A 475 10.98 -22.90 -11.79
N VAL A 476 10.27 -22.17 -10.92
CA VAL A 476 10.54 -22.17 -9.48
C VAL A 476 10.12 -23.51 -8.87
N ASN A 477 8.94 -24.02 -9.22
CA ASN A 477 8.50 -25.33 -8.75
C ASN A 477 9.42 -26.45 -9.28
N GLU A 478 9.78 -26.43 -10.57
CA GLU A 478 10.74 -27.39 -11.13
C GLU A 478 12.07 -27.41 -10.35
N ARG A 479 12.53 -26.23 -9.90
CA ARG A 479 13.72 -26.10 -9.05
C ARG A 479 13.51 -26.66 -7.64
N ILE A 480 12.37 -26.37 -7.02
CA ILE A 480 12.02 -26.92 -5.70
C ILE A 480 12.01 -28.45 -5.77
N GLU A 481 11.37 -29.02 -6.79
CA GLU A 481 11.32 -30.47 -7.00
C GLU A 481 12.70 -31.09 -7.21
N ALA A 482 13.54 -30.46 -8.04
CA ALA A 482 14.89 -30.93 -8.33
C ALA A 482 15.80 -30.94 -7.08
N LEU A 483 15.59 -30.02 -6.14
CA LEU A 483 16.44 -29.84 -4.96
C LEU A 483 15.88 -30.49 -3.69
N ALA A 484 14.56 -30.56 -3.55
CA ALA A 484 13.88 -30.95 -2.30
C ALA A 484 12.90 -32.12 -2.46
N GLY A 485 12.58 -32.55 -3.69
CA GLY A 485 11.61 -33.62 -3.98
C GLY A 485 10.24 -33.10 -4.43
N GLU A 486 9.48 -33.94 -5.15
CA GLU A 486 8.17 -33.61 -5.74
C GLU A 486 7.13 -33.27 -4.65
N GLU A 487 7.25 -33.86 -3.47
CA GLU A 487 6.37 -33.65 -2.33
C GLU A 487 6.47 -32.25 -1.70
N VAL A 488 7.51 -31.48 -2.06
CA VAL A 488 7.79 -30.14 -1.53
C VAL A 488 7.29 -29.04 -2.48
N ARG A 489 6.75 -29.42 -3.64
CA ARG A 489 6.19 -28.52 -4.64
C ARG A 489 5.10 -27.62 -4.06
N LEU A 490 5.10 -26.34 -4.43
CA LEU A 490 4.04 -25.42 -4.03
C LEU A 490 2.75 -25.67 -4.83
N PRO A 491 1.58 -25.60 -4.18
CA PRO A 491 0.30 -25.75 -4.88
C PRO A 491 0.04 -24.52 -5.78
N GLY A 492 -0.64 -24.72 -6.91
CA GLY A 492 -1.00 -23.63 -7.84
C GLY A 492 -1.97 -22.58 -7.27
N ARG A 493 -2.39 -22.73 -6.01
CA ARG A 493 -3.17 -21.73 -5.25
C ARG A 493 -2.31 -20.82 -4.37
N SER A 494 -0.99 -20.88 -4.53
CA SER A 494 -0.05 -20.02 -3.81
C SER A 494 0.06 -18.67 -4.50
N ASP A 495 0.11 -17.59 -3.71
CA ASP A 495 0.34 -16.23 -4.20
C ASP A 495 1.77 -16.08 -4.75
N LEU A 496 2.02 -15.07 -5.60
CA LEU A 496 3.32 -14.87 -6.26
C LEU A 496 4.50 -14.80 -5.26
N TYR A 497 4.33 -14.07 -4.15
CA TYR A 497 5.39 -13.91 -3.15
C TYR A 497 5.79 -15.22 -2.48
N ALA A 498 4.99 -16.28 -2.56
CA ALA A 498 5.35 -17.59 -2.00
C ALA A 498 6.47 -18.27 -2.80
N TYR A 499 6.57 -18.00 -4.11
CA TYR A 499 7.58 -18.62 -4.97
C TYR A 499 8.93 -17.89 -4.90
N LEU A 500 8.91 -16.57 -4.76
CA LEU A 500 10.12 -15.74 -4.86
C LEU A 500 11.25 -16.14 -3.88
N PRO A 501 11.00 -16.45 -2.60
CA PRO A 501 12.05 -16.88 -1.67
C PRO A 501 12.94 -17.99 -2.22
N PHE A 502 12.38 -18.95 -2.96
CA PHE A 502 13.15 -20.07 -3.52
C PHE A 502 14.06 -19.65 -4.69
N HIS A 503 13.69 -18.61 -5.43
CA HIS A 503 14.59 -18.00 -6.40
C HIS A 503 15.64 -17.13 -5.70
N LEU A 504 15.24 -16.32 -4.72
CA LEU A 504 16.15 -15.48 -3.93
C LEU A 504 17.25 -16.29 -3.23
N TRP A 505 16.97 -17.55 -2.86
CA TRP A 505 17.96 -18.48 -2.30
C TRP A 505 19.19 -18.64 -3.20
N THR A 506 19.00 -18.58 -4.53
CA THR A 506 20.11 -18.67 -5.51
C THR A 506 20.93 -17.40 -5.65
N LEU A 507 20.40 -16.26 -5.20
CA LEU A 507 21.06 -14.95 -5.28
C LEU A 507 21.86 -14.60 -4.01
N LEU A 508 21.58 -15.28 -2.89
CA LEU A 508 22.27 -15.05 -1.62
C LEU A 508 23.68 -15.65 -1.63
N ALA A 509 24.61 -15.05 -0.88
CA ALA A 509 25.87 -15.67 -0.51
C ALA A 509 25.64 -16.86 0.44
N GLU A 510 26.67 -17.70 0.65
CA GLU A 510 26.62 -18.72 1.71
C GLU A 510 26.53 -18.05 3.08
N GLY A 511 25.58 -18.47 3.92
CA GLY A 511 25.25 -17.78 5.18
C GLY A 511 24.55 -16.42 5.00
N GLY A 512 24.17 -16.06 3.76
CA GLY A 512 23.42 -14.84 3.48
C GLY A 512 22.01 -14.89 4.07
N ARG A 513 21.44 -13.72 4.36
CA ARG A 513 20.10 -13.59 4.98
C ARG A 513 19.09 -12.93 4.06
N ALA A 514 17.82 -13.32 4.15
CA ALA A 514 16.72 -12.60 3.51
C ALA A 514 15.79 -11.98 4.56
N GLY A 515 15.53 -10.68 4.47
CA GLY A 515 14.48 -9.98 5.19
C GLY A 515 13.33 -9.63 4.24
N LEU A 516 12.18 -10.26 4.39
CA LEU A 516 11.07 -10.15 3.45
C LEU A 516 9.81 -9.60 4.13
N ILE A 517 9.10 -8.69 3.46
CA ILE A 517 7.74 -8.30 3.84
C ILE A 517 6.76 -9.14 3.00
N LEU A 518 5.85 -9.86 3.68
CA LEU A 518 4.82 -10.71 3.07
C LEU A 518 3.45 -10.41 3.66
N SER A 519 2.36 -10.73 2.93
CA SER A 519 1.02 -10.83 3.53
C SER A 519 1.01 -11.86 4.68
N ASN A 520 0.14 -11.71 5.68
CA ASN A 520 0.05 -12.67 6.79
C ASN A 520 -0.70 -13.97 6.45
N ALA A 521 -1.28 -14.08 5.25
CA ALA A 521 -2.11 -15.22 4.84
C ALA A 521 -1.37 -16.57 4.97
N TRP A 522 -0.08 -16.63 4.63
CA TRP A 522 0.72 -17.87 4.69
C TRP A 522 0.87 -18.44 6.11
N LEU A 523 0.60 -17.67 7.17
CA LEU A 523 0.62 -18.16 8.55
C LEU A 523 -0.50 -19.15 8.86
N GLY A 524 -1.59 -19.11 8.09
CA GLY A 524 -2.80 -19.84 8.42
C GLY A 524 -3.66 -20.20 7.21
N THR A 525 -3.10 -20.39 6.02
CA THR A 525 -3.79 -20.99 4.87
C THR A 525 -3.28 -22.41 4.60
N ASP A 526 -4.06 -23.23 3.88
CA ASP A 526 -3.62 -24.59 3.55
C ASP A 526 -2.40 -24.57 2.61
N TRP A 527 -2.37 -23.67 1.62
CA TRP A 527 -1.17 -23.45 0.79
C TRP A 527 0.00 -22.89 1.60
N GLY A 528 -0.29 -22.09 2.64
CA GLY A 528 0.70 -21.57 3.57
C GLY A 528 1.43 -22.68 4.31
N ARG A 529 0.75 -23.74 4.72
CA ARG A 529 1.39 -24.93 5.31
C ARG A 529 2.42 -25.55 4.37
N ASP A 530 2.07 -25.75 3.11
CA ASP A 530 2.98 -26.33 2.12
C ASP A 530 4.16 -25.39 1.84
N PHE A 531 3.91 -24.07 1.76
CA PHE A 531 4.96 -23.05 1.67
C PHE A 531 5.92 -23.08 2.86
N ARG A 532 5.43 -23.18 4.10
CA ARG A 532 6.27 -23.25 5.31
C ARG A 532 7.17 -24.47 5.31
N HIS A 533 6.60 -25.64 5.01
CA HIS A 533 7.36 -26.89 4.91
C HIS A 533 8.46 -26.80 3.85
N ALA A 534 8.15 -26.22 2.67
CA ALA A 534 9.13 -26.00 1.62
C ALA A 534 10.19 -25.00 2.05
N LEU A 535 9.80 -23.87 2.62
CA LEU A 535 10.70 -22.80 3.01
C LEU A 535 11.74 -23.27 4.04
N GLN A 536 11.33 -24.06 5.04
CA GLN A 536 12.22 -24.65 6.03
C GLN A 536 13.30 -25.56 5.42
N ARG A 537 13.08 -26.10 4.20
CA ARG A 537 14.10 -26.88 3.49
C ARG A 537 15.25 -26.05 2.95
N PHE A 538 14.97 -24.81 2.56
CA PHE A 538 15.94 -23.90 1.93
C PHE A 538 16.56 -22.92 2.93
N TYR A 539 15.81 -22.59 3.98
CA TYR A 539 16.16 -21.58 4.96
C TYR A 539 16.00 -22.09 6.40
N HIS A 540 16.85 -21.59 7.28
CA HIS A 540 16.49 -21.48 8.69
C HIS A 540 15.63 -20.23 8.85
N ILE A 541 14.41 -20.40 9.38
CA ILE A 541 13.51 -19.29 9.66
C ILE A 541 13.86 -18.75 11.04
N GLU A 542 14.69 -17.70 11.09
CA GLU A 542 15.16 -17.15 12.36
C GLU A 542 14.04 -16.42 13.10
N LYS A 543 13.30 -15.56 12.38
CA LYS A 543 12.32 -14.65 13.00
C LYS A 543 11.11 -14.41 12.11
N ILE A 544 9.94 -14.32 12.75
CA ILE A 544 8.70 -13.85 12.15
C ILE A 544 8.17 -12.72 13.03
N ILE A 545 7.97 -11.55 12.45
CA ILE A 545 7.60 -10.34 13.18
C ILE A 545 6.26 -9.82 12.66
N VAL A 546 5.36 -9.47 13.58
CA VAL A 546 4.05 -8.85 13.29
C VAL A 546 3.86 -7.56 14.08
N SER A 547 2.98 -6.70 13.58
CA SER A 547 2.53 -5.53 14.33
C SER A 547 1.46 -5.92 15.35
N GLY A 548 1.61 -5.44 16.59
CA GLY A 548 0.57 -5.42 17.61
C GLY A 548 0.09 -4.01 17.94
N ALA A 549 0.34 -3.03 17.06
CA ALA A 549 -0.08 -1.63 17.21
C ALA A 549 -0.34 -1.04 15.82
N GLY A 550 -1.54 -1.23 15.28
CA GLY A 550 -1.91 -0.77 13.95
C GLY A 550 -1.32 -1.60 12.80
N ARG A 551 -1.78 -1.33 11.58
CA ARG A 551 -1.20 -1.88 10.34
C ARG A 551 0.02 -1.05 9.93
N TRP A 552 1.07 -1.70 9.45
CA TRP A 552 2.21 -0.95 8.90
C TRP A 552 1.86 -0.23 7.59
N PHE A 553 0.97 -0.79 6.77
CA PHE A 553 0.47 -0.18 5.55
C PHE A 553 -0.94 0.37 5.79
N GLN A 554 -1.06 1.69 5.88
CA GLN A 554 -2.34 2.36 6.21
C GLN A 554 -3.29 2.48 5.01
N ASN A 555 -2.76 2.37 3.79
CA ASN A 555 -3.55 2.58 2.57
C ASN A 555 -4.32 1.32 2.12
N THR A 556 -4.12 0.15 2.77
CA THR A 556 -4.69 -1.12 2.32
C THR A 556 -5.11 -2.01 3.49
N ASP A 557 -6.12 -2.85 3.27
CA ASP A 557 -6.62 -3.83 4.24
C ASP A 557 -5.80 -5.14 4.27
N VAL A 558 -4.49 -5.04 4.03
CA VAL A 558 -3.57 -6.17 4.08
C VAL A 558 -2.74 -6.10 5.36
N VAL A 559 -2.75 -7.18 6.14
CA VAL A 559 -1.84 -7.33 7.28
C VAL A 559 -0.56 -7.98 6.76
N THR A 560 0.58 -7.42 7.13
CA THR A 560 1.89 -7.90 6.69
C THR A 560 2.71 -8.47 7.84
N THR A 561 3.70 -9.28 7.47
CA THR A 561 4.66 -9.96 8.34
C THR A 561 6.07 -9.58 7.86
N LEU A 562 7.03 -9.41 8.78
CA LEU A 562 8.45 -9.46 8.42
C LEU A 562 8.96 -10.87 8.67
N LEU A 563 9.67 -11.41 7.69
CA LEU A 563 10.25 -12.73 7.73
C LEU A 563 11.76 -12.59 7.60
N ILE A 564 12.51 -13.12 8.57
CA ILE A 564 13.97 -13.12 8.56
C ILE A 564 14.45 -14.55 8.40
N LEU A 565 15.19 -14.79 7.33
CA LEU A 565 15.64 -16.11 6.87
C LEU A 565 17.16 -16.13 6.78
N GLU A 566 17.78 -17.22 7.21
CA GLU A 566 19.18 -17.52 6.94
C GLU A 566 19.28 -18.64 5.89
N ARG A 567 20.05 -18.41 4.83
CA ARG A 567 20.24 -19.37 3.74
C ARG A 567 20.93 -20.62 4.27
N ARG A 568 20.34 -21.80 4.06
CA ARG A 568 21.04 -23.07 4.30
C ARG A 568 22.09 -23.33 3.23
N THR A 569 23.24 -23.84 3.63
CA THR A 569 24.29 -24.31 2.71
C THR A 569 23.78 -25.44 1.81
N GLU A 570 22.98 -26.35 2.36
CA GLU A 570 22.35 -27.45 1.62
C GLU A 570 20.84 -27.51 1.91
N VAL A 571 20.07 -27.94 0.91
CA VAL A 571 18.62 -28.13 1.05
C VAL A 571 18.36 -29.37 1.90
N ALA A 572 17.77 -29.18 3.07
CA ALA A 572 17.60 -30.25 4.06
C ALA A 572 16.45 -29.95 5.03
N SER A 573 15.88 -30.97 5.68
CA SER A 573 14.92 -30.76 6.77
C SER A 573 15.55 -29.94 7.90
N PRO A 574 14.75 -29.08 8.59
CA PRO A 574 15.22 -28.41 9.80
C PRO A 574 15.62 -29.42 10.88
N ALA A 575 16.60 -29.06 11.70
CA ALA A 575 16.92 -29.85 12.88
C ALA A 575 15.81 -29.70 13.93
N ALA A 576 15.54 -30.76 14.72
CA ALA A 576 14.46 -30.73 15.71
C ALA A 576 14.58 -29.58 16.72
N GLU A 577 15.81 -29.27 17.14
CA GLU A 577 16.15 -28.21 18.10
C GLU A 577 16.36 -26.84 17.43
N GLU A 578 16.15 -26.72 16.13
CA GLU A 578 16.28 -25.45 15.42
C GLU A 578 15.15 -24.50 15.85
N GLU A 579 15.50 -23.32 16.34
CA GLU A 579 14.57 -22.36 16.94
C GLU A 579 14.07 -21.31 15.94
N THR A 580 12.79 -20.96 16.04
CA THR A 580 12.18 -19.80 15.36
C THR A 580 11.60 -18.83 16.38
N ALA A 581 11.92 -17.54 16.28
CA ALA A 581 11.35 -16.51 17.14
C ALA A 581 10.11 -15.84 16.50
N PHE A 582 8.99 -15.84 17.22
CA PHE A 582 7.74 -15.16 16.89
C PHE A 582 7.62 -13.88 17.72
N ILE A 583 7.67 -12.73 17.04
CA ILE A 583 7.82 -11.42 17.68
C ILE A 583 6.62 -10.53 17.33
N THR A 584 6.02 -9.90 18.33
CA THR A 584 5.03 -8.84 18.12
C THR A 584 5.60 -7.50 18.56
N THR A 585 5.61 -6.50 17.67
CA THR A 585 5.98 -5.12 18.04
C THR A 585 4.79 -4.38 18.65
N LYS A 586 4.99 -3.67 19.76
CA LYS A 586 3.93 -2.95 20.50
C LYS A 586 3.92 -1.43 20.26
N LYS A 587 4.80 -0.94 19.38
CA LYS A 587 4.87 0.46 18.96
C LYS A 587 4.29 0.62 17.57
N ASP A 588 3.47 1.65 17.38
CA ASP A 588 3.05 2.09 16.05
C ASP A 588 4.24 2.72 15.32
N LEU A 589 4.66 2.07 14.23
CA LEU A 589 5.77 2.53 13.40
C LEU A 589 5.47 3.87 12.69
N GLY A 590 4.20 4.20 12.46
CA GLY A 590 3.78 5.46 11.86
C GLY A 590 3.91 6.65 12.80
N ALA A 591 3.85 6.41 14.11
CA ALA A 591 3.98 7.44 15.15
C ALA A 591 5.41 7.61 15.68
N LEU A 592 6.39 6.83 15.19
CA LEU A 592 7.78 6.96 15.65
C LEU A 592 8.42 8.25 15.08
N ASP A 593 8.79 9.16 15.98
CA ASP A 593 9.50 10.40 15.65
C ASP A 593 10.99 10.13 15.38
N GLY A 594 11.28 9.68 14.17
CA GLY A 594 12.66 9.49 13.71
C GLY A 594 13.38 8.31 14.35
N ASP A 595 14.69 8.43 14.51
CA ASP A 595 15.59 7.32 14.84
C ASP A 595 15.65 6.97 16.35
N ASP A 596 15.16 7.87 17.21
CA ASP A 596 15.29 7.77 18.67
C ASP A 596 14.49 6.60 19.26
N ASP A 597 13.31 6.30 18.72
CA ASP A 597 12.50 5.15 19.13
C ASP A 597 12.69 3.91 18.25
N LEU A 598 13.06 4.10 16.98
CA LEU A 598 13.25 2.99 16.04
C LEU A 598 14.46 2.11 16.43
N ARG A 599 15.56 2.73 16.86
CA ARG A 599 16.78 2.00 17.27
C ARG A 599 16.55 1.11 18.49
N PRO A 600 15.92 1.58 19.59
CA PRO A 600 15.54 0.74 20.71
C PRO A 600 14.64 -0.43 20.31
N LEU A 601 13.65 -0.21 19.43
CA LEU A 601 12.77 -1.29 18.95
C LEU A 601 13.58 -2.33 18.15
N ALA A 602 14.34 -1.88 17.14
CA ALA A 602 15.15 -2.75 16.30
C ALA A 602 16.14 -3.59 17.14
N SER A 603 16.77 -2.98 18.15
CA SER A 603 17.70 -3.68 19.04
C SER A 603 17.04 -4.83 19.80
N ARG A 604 15.79 -4.66 20.25
CA ARG A 604 15.04 -5.71 20.96
C ARG A 604 14.63 -6.83 20.01
N VAL A 605 14.17 -6.49 18.80
CA VAL A 605 13.84 -7.47 17.76
C VAL A 605 15.08 -8.27 17.33
N THR A 606 16.23 -7.60 17.13
CA THR A 606 17.49 -8.27 16.77
C THR A 606 17.95 -9.24 17.86
N LEU A 607 17.77 -8.89 19.14
CA LEU A 607 18.21 -9.69 20.28
C LEU A 607 17.14 -10.65 20.84
N ASP A 608 15.99 -10.78 20.19
CA ASP A 608 14.86 -11.61 20.66
C ASP A 608 14.42 -11.27 22.09
N ARG A 609 14.51 -9.99 22.45
CA ARG A 609 14.24 -9.53 23.81
C ARG A 609 12.79 -9.11 23.96
N ALA A 610 12.05 -9.82 24.82
CA ALA A 610 10.73 -9.39 25.27
C ALA A 610 10.84 -8.21 26.24
N GLU A 611 10.04 -7.17 26.00
CA GLU A 611 9.87 -6.04 26.91
C GLU A 611 8.45 -5.46 26.73
N PRO A 612 7.60 -5.41 27.78
CA PRO A 612 6.17 -5.17 27.64
C PRO A 612 5.75 -3.93 26.83
N GLU A 613 6.55 -2.86 26.87
CA GLU A 613 6.26 -1.62 26.13
C GLU A 613 6.69 -1.65 24.65
N TRP A 614 7.48 -2.64 24.26
CA TRP A 614 8.17 -2.67 22.96
C TRP A 614 7.86 -3.93 22.15
N THR A 615 8.00 -5.10 22.77
CA THR A 615 8.01 -6.40 22.09
C THR A 615 7.51 -7.52 22.98
N THR A 616 6.72 -8.44 22.41
CA THR A 616 6.57 -9.81 22.95
C THR A 616 7.35 -10.75 22.05
N VAL A 617 7.95 -11.80 22.64
CA VAL A 617 8.78 -12.77 21.93
C VAL A 617 8.44 -14.17 22.45
N GLN A 618 8.15 -15.08 21.52
CA GLN A 618 7.95 -16.49 21.78
C GLN A 618 8.90 -17.29 20.89
N THR A 619 9.73 -18.15 21.47
CA THR A 619 10.70 -18.95 20.72
C THR A 619 10.30 -20.41 20.80
N HIS A 620 10.19 -21.06 19.64
CA HIS A 620 9.77 -22.46 19.54
C HIS A 620 10.77 -23.24 18.72
N THR A 621 11.08 -24.47 19.14
CA THR A 621 11.87 -25.40 18.33
C THR A 621 11.02 -25.94 17.18
N SER A 622 11.67 -26.39 16.10
CA SER A 622 10.98 -27.01 14.97
C SER A 622 10.12 -28.20 15.39
N LYS A 623 10.59 -28.99 16.38
CA LYS A 623 9.83 -30.09 16.98
C LYS A 623 8.57 -29.61 17.70
N ASP A 624 8.66 -28.51 18.45
CA ASP A 624 7.52 -27.97 19.20
C ASP A 624 6.49 -27.37 18.24
N ILE A 625 6.94 -26.67 17.19
CA ILE A 625 6.06 -26.17 16.12
C ILE A 625 5.25 -27.32 15.50
N GLU A 626 5.90 -28.41 15.09
CA GLU A 626 5.21 -29.60 14.54
C GLU A 626 4.26 -30.26 15.55
N ARG A 627 4.58 -30.22 16.85
CA ARG A 627 3.71 -30.70 17.92
C ARG A 627 2.46 -29.83 18.04
N PHE A 628 2.61 -28.51 18.10
CA PHE A 628 1.50 -27.57 18.25
C PHE A 628 0.59 -27.54 17.01
N GLU A 629 1.15 -27.63 15.79
CA GLU A 629 0.35 -27.72 14.56
C GLU A 629 -0.54 -28.98 14.51
N ARG A 630 -0.07 -30.11 15.09
CA ARG A 630 -0.90 -31.32 15.24
C ARG A 630 -2.08 -31.11 16.19
N LEU A 631 -1.94 -30.23 17.18
CA LEU A 631 -3.00 -29.84 18.12
C LEU A 631 -3.92 -28.74 17.57
N GLY A 632 -3.67 -28.25 16.34
CA GLY A 632 -4.47 -27.23 15.68
C GLY A 632 -4.09 -25.79 16.02
N VAL A 633 -2.88 -25.58 16.56
CA VAL A 633 -2.27 -24.26 16.69
C VAL A 633 -1.50 -23.95 15.42
N GLU A 634 -2.05 -23.08 14.57
CA GLU A 634 -1.34 -22.59 13.39
C GLU A 634 -0.25 -21.57 13.79
N TRP A 635 0.61 -21.17 12.85
CA TRP A 635 1.75 -20.28 13.15
C TRP A 635 1.33 -18.89 13.65
N SER A 636 0.10 -18.45 13.35
CA SER A 636 -0.51 -17.27 13.96
C SER A 636 -0.72 -17.43 15.47
N GLY A 637 -0.97 -18.64 15.96
CA GLY A 637 -1.12 -18.96 17.38
C GLY A 637 0.20 -18.97 18.16
N LEU A 638 1.33 -19.10 17.46
CA LEU A 638 2.67 -19.19 18.07
C LEU A 638 3.23 -17.84 18.55
N PHE A 639 2.55 -16.73 18.26
CA PHE A 639 2.87 -15.40 18.81
C PHE A 639 2.45 -15.24 20.28
N ALA A 640 1.65 -16.16 20.82
CA ALA A 640 1.30 -16.23 22.23
C ALA A 640 2.09 -17.34 22.94
N ASP A 641 2.15 -17.28 24.28
CA ASP A 641 2.75 -18.35 25.07
C ASP A 641 1.85 -19.60 25.04
N VAL A 642 2.32 -20.63 24.33
CA VAL A 642 1.63 -21.91 24.15
C VAL A 642 2.28 -23.07 24.90
N GLY A 643 3.27 -22.80 25.76
CA GLY A 643 3.99 -23.85 26.51
C GLY A 643 3.08 -24.69 27.42
N TRP A 644 1.96 -24.11 27.87
CA TRP A 644 0.95 -24.83 28.67
C TRP A 644 0.29 -26.01 27.93
N LEU A 645 0.29 -26.02 26.59
CA LEU A 645 -0.25 -27.13 25.81
C LEU A 645 0.52 -28.42 26.04
N GLU A 646 1.79 -28.33 26.43
CA GLU A 646 2.59 -29.52 26.69
C GLU A 646 2.05 -30.38 27.84
N GLU A 647 1.50 -29.72 28.86
CA GLU A 647 0.87 -30.34 30.02
C GLU A 647 -0.58 -30.74 29.75
N ALA A 648 -1.28 -29.99 28.89
CA ALA A 648 -2.69 -30.23 28.57
C ALA A 648 -2.92 -31.26 27.45
N GLU A 649 -1.92 -31.59 26.64
CA GLU A 649 -2.05 -32.45 25.45
C GLU A 649 -2.71 -33.79 25.74
N SER A 650 -2.39 -34.45 26.87
CA SER A 650 -2.97 -35.75 27.25
C SER A 650 -4.47 -35.71 27.51
N GLU A 651 -5.00 -34.52 27.80
CA GLU A 651 -6.40 -34.29 28.13
C GLU A 651 -7.21 -33.86 26.90
N LEU A 652 -6.59 -33.74 25.72
CA LEU A 652 -7.26 -33.36 24.48
C LEU A 652 -7.66 -34.59 23.64
N ILE A 653 -8.75 -34.44 22.90
CA ILE A 653 -9.20 -35.38 21.86
C ILE A 653 -9.52 -34.59 20.59
N ALA A 654 -9.32 -35.21 19.42
CA ALA A 654 -9.69 -34.58 18.17
C ALA A 654 -11.23 -34.43 18.09
N ALA A 655 -11.71 -33.24 17.76
CA ALA A 655 -13.15 -32.94 17.76
C ALA A 655 -13.93 -33.82 16.76
N HIS A 656 -13.30 -34.27 15.67
CA HIS A 656 -13.93 -35.15 14.69
C HIS A 656 -14.23 -36.57 15.21
N GLU A 657 -13.66 -36.96 16.36
CA GLU A 657 -14.04 -38.21 17.03
C GLU A 657 -15.41 -38.13 17.72
N LEU A 658 -15.88 -36.92 18.01
CA LEU A 658 -17.16 -36.66 18.67
C LEU A 658 -18.20 -36.08 17.69
N PHE A 659 -17.74 -35.44 16.62
CA PHE A 659 -18.59 -34.72 15.68
C PHE A 659 -18.29 -35.06 14.22
N GLU A 660 -19.34 -35.20 13.43
CA GLU A 660 -19.26 -34.98 12.00
C GLU A 660 -19.13 -33.48 11.75
N ILE A 661 -17.92 -33.04 11.43
CA ILE A 661 -17.61 -31.63 11.16
C ILE A 661 -17.71 -31.38 9.66
N GLY A 662 -18.50 -30.37 9.29
CA GLY A 662 -18.75 -30.04 7.90
C GLY A 662 -18.96 -28.55 7.68
N ARG A 663 -18.93 -28.13 6.41
CA ARG A 663 -19.29 -26.75 6.05
C ARG A 663 -20.80 -26.62 6.05
N GLY A 664 -21.31 -25.46 6.44
CA GLY A 664 -22.70 -25.11 6.23
C GLY A 664 -23.11 -25.11 4.76
N GLU A 665 -24.41 -25.00 4.52
CA GLU A 665 -25.04 -25.16 3.22
C GLU A 665 -24.63 -24.03 2.25
N ARG A 666 -24.06 -24.44 1.11
CA ARG A 666 -23.73 -23.57 -0.03
C ARG A 666 -24.56 -24.00 -1.23
N ARG A 667 -25.66 -23.31 -1.50
CA ARG A 667 -26.65 -23.75 -2.50
C ARG A 667 -26.69 -22.94 -3.79
N GLY A 668 -25.97 -21.83 -3.90
CA GLY A 668 -25.82 -21.08 -5.16
C GLY A 668 -27.03 -20.26 -5.62
N TRP A 669 -28.25 -20.53 -5.13
CA TRP A 669 -29.45 -19.75 -5.47
C TRP A 669 -30.37 -19.51 -4.27
N ASN A 670 -30.10 -18.43 -3.53
CA ASN A 670 -30.79 -18.16 -2.25
C ASN A 670 -32.32 -18.10 -2.36
N ALA A 671 -32.87 -17.63 -3.49
CA ALA A 671 -34.32 -17.46 -3.65
C ALA A 671 -35.10 -18.79 -3.64
N LEU A 672 -34.48 -19.89 -4.07
CA LEU A 672 -35.09 -21.22 -4.04
C LEU A 672 -35.06 -21.83 -2.64
N PHE A 673 -33.92 -21.73 -1.97
CA PHE A 673 -33.66 -22.45 -0.72
C PHE A 673 -34.11 -21.71 0.53
N TYR A 674 -34.29 -20.38 0.47
CA TYR A 674 -34.72 -19.56 1.60
C TYR A 674 -36.00 -18.81 1.20
N PRO A 675 -37.18 -19.45 1.32
CA PRO A 675 -38.43 -18.84 0.93
C PRO A 675 -38.76 -17.63 1.82
N ASN A 676 -39.56 -16.70 1.29
CA ASN A 676 -40.04 -15.54 2.05
C ASN A 676 -41.30 -15.89 2.85
N GLU A 677 -41.65 -15.07 3.84
CA GLU A 677 -42.81 -15.29 4.74
C GLU A 677 -44.18 -15.46 4.05
N LYS A 678 -44.28 -15.26 2.72
CA LYS A 678 -45.54 -15.37 1.95
C LYS A 678 -45.62 -16.65 1.10
N HIS A 679 -44.80 -17.66 1.39
CA HIS A 679 -44.86 -18.94 0.68
C HIS A 679 -46.10 -19.76 1.04
N ARG A 680 -46.39 -20.80 0.25
CA ARG A 680 -47.49 -21.77 0.48
C ARG A 680 -46.99 -23.21 0.62
N ILE A 681 -45.70 -23.36 0.89
CA ILE A 681 -45.03 -24.65 1.10
C ILE A 681 -45.56 -25.27 2.40
N GLU A 682 -45.81 -26.57 2.40
CA GLU A 682 -46.22 -27.33 3.58
C GLU A 682 -45.08 -27.41 4.61
N GLU A 683 -45.40 -27.36 5.91
CA GLU A 683 -44.41 -27.41 7.01
C GLU A 683 -43.48 -28.63 6.93
N ALA A 684 -43.95 -29.75 6.38
CA ALA A 684 -43.14 -30.97 6.20
C ALA A 684 -41.96 -30.82 5.22
N TYR A 685 -41.86 -29.71 4.50
CA TYR A 685 -40.77 -29.37 3.57
C TYR A 685 -40.01 -28.11 4.00
N LEU A 686 -40.22 -27.66 5.24
CA LEU A 686 -39.58 -26.49 5.81
C LEU A 686 -38.77 -26.94 7.02
N GLU A 687 -37.55 -26.43 7.10
CA GLU A 687 -36.65 -26.64 8.22
C GLU A 687 -36.09 -25.29 8.66
N GLY A 688 -35.78 -25.15 9.94
CA GLY A 688 -35.09 -23.96 10.42
C GLY A 688 -33.71 -23.83 9.78
N CYS A 689 -33.27 -22.60 9.49
CA CYS A 689 -31.89 -22.31 9.14
C CYS A 689 -31.34 -21.10 9.90
N LEU A 690 -30.14 -21.25 10.45
CA LEU A 690 -29.34 -20.13 10.94
C LEU A 690 -28.46 -19.60 9.80
N LYS A 691 -28.87 -18.50 9.20
CA LYS A 691 -28.24 -17.90 8.03
C LYS A 691 -27.28 -16.77 8.37
N ARG A 692 -27.60 -15.93 9.35
CA ARG A 692 -26.77 -14.75 9.70
C ARG A 692 -26.02 -14.99 11.02
N PRO A 693 -24.67 -14.91 11.03
CA PRO A 693 -23.88 -14.94 12.27
C PRO A 693 -24.30 -13.93 13.32
N ALA A 694 -24.76 -12.74 12.90
CA ALA A 694 -25.23 -11.69 13.81
C ALA A 694 -26.51 -12.07 14.59
N SER A 695 -27.29 -13.04 14.11
CA SER A 695 -28.50 -13.52 14.80
C SER A 695 -28.16 -14.35 16.04
N ALA A 696 -26.97 -14.99 16.08
CA ALA A 696 -26.46 -15.66 17.25
C ALA A 696 -25.90 -14.62 18.25
N LYS A 697 -26.67 -14.33 19.29
CA LYS A 697 -26.30 -13.35 20.33
C LYS A 697 -25.67 -13.97 21.58
N GLY A 698 -26.03 -15.21 21.90
CA GLY A 698 -25.54 -15.96 23.06
C GLY A 698 -25.12 -17.38 22.69
N LEU A 699 -24.81 -18.18 23.70
CA LEU A 699 -24.37 -19.58 23.55
C LEU A 699 -25.48 -20.53 23.06
N VAL A 700 -26.74 -20.11 23.12
CA VAL A 700 -27.85 -20.80 22.47
C VAL A 700 -28.35 -19.95 21.31
N ALA A 701 -28.44 -20.57 20.12
CA ALA A 701 -28.92 -19.93 18.91
C ALA A 701 -30.21 -20.57 18.41
N GLU A 702 -31.02 -19.77 17.73
CA GLU A 702 -32.25 -20.19 17.06
C GLU A 702 -32.14 -19.90 15.56
N PRO A 703 -32.83 -20.69 14.72
CA PRO A 703 -32.99 -20.37 13.30
C PRO A 703 -33.50 -18.94 13.08
N ASP A 704 -32.97 -18.26 12.07
CA ASP A 704 -33.36 -16.87 11.76
C ASP A 704 -34.05 -16.72 10.41
N VAL A 705 -34.17 -17.82 9.66
CA VAL A 705 -34.96 -17.98 8.43
C VAL A 705 -35.47 -19.42 8.32
N GLU A 706 -36.49 -19.63 7.48
CA GLU A 706 -36.90 -20.97 7.04
C GLU A 706 -36.10 -21.38 5.79
N ALA A 707 -35.85 -22.68 5.64
CA ALA A 707 -35.21 -23.28 4.49
C ALA A 707 -36.09 -24.35 3.84
N PHE A 708 -36.13 -24.36 2.51
CA PHE A 708 -36.84 -25.37 1.74
C PHE A 708 -36.02 -26.66 1.67
N SER A 709 -36.58 -27.75 2.21
CA SER A 709 -35.94 -29.05 2.37
C SER A 709 -36.83 -30.15 1.81
N CYS A 710 -36.51 -30.63 0.61
CA CYS A 710 -37.30 -31.65 -0.06
C CYS A 710 -36.41 -32.72 -0.72
N SER A 711 -36.46 -33.94 -0.19
CA SER A 711 -35.82 -35.14 -0.77
C SER A 711 -36.77 -35.99 -1.62
N ARG A 712 -38.02 -35.54 -1.82
CA ARG A 712 -39.00 -36.24 -2.65
C ARG A 712 -38.91 -35.77 -4.09
N ASN A 713 -39.15 -36.69 -5.02
CA ASN A 713 -39.26 -36.33 -6.43
C ASN A 713 -40.65 -35.75 -6.76
N VAL A 714 -40.80 -35.20 -7.96
CA VAL A 714 -42.04 -34.56 -8.42
C VAL A 714 -43.24 -35.53 -8.41
N GLU A 715 -43.05 -36.77 -8.85
CA GLU A 715 -44.12 -37.78 -8.92
C GLU A 715 -44.61 -38.17 -7.51
N GLU A 716 -43.71 -38.24 -6.54
CA GLU A 716 -44.04 -38.51 -5.13
C GLU A 716 -44.81 -37.34 -4.51
N LEU A 717 -44.44 -36.10 -4.80
CA LEU A 717 -45.16 -34.90 -4.32
C LEU A 717 -46.58 -34.85 -4.91
N GLU A 718 -46.73 -35.17 -6.20
CA GLU A 718 -48.03 -35.26 -6.87
C GLU A 718 -48.93 -36.35 -6.27
N ALA A 719 -48.39 -37.56 -6.07
CA ALA A 719 -49.12 -38.69 -5.50
C ALA A 719 -49.63 -38.40 -4.08
N ARG A 720 -48.89 -37.60 -3.31
CA ARG A 720 -49.24 -37.20 -1.94
C ARG A 720 -50.15 -35.97 -1.88
N GLY A 721 -50.26 -35.21 -2.97
CA GLY A 721 -51.05 -33.98 -3.03
C GLY A 721 -50.36 -32.76 -2.38
N ASP A 722 -49.04 -32.78 -2.28
CA ASP A 722 -48.22 -31.71 -1.67
C ASP A 722 -48.00 -30.56 -2.67
N ARG A 723 -49.08 -29.81 -2.92
CA ARG A 723 -49.18 -28.78 -3.98
C ARG A 723 -48.28 -27.57 -3.75
N GLY A 724 -47.96 -27.24 -2.51
CA GLY A 724 -47.13 -26.10 -2.13
C GLY A 724 -45.68 -26.30 -2.56
N ALA A 725 -45.07 -27.40 -2.11
CA ALA A 725 -43.72 -27.80 -2.50
C ALA A 725 -43.59 -28.01 -4.02
N LEU A 726 -44.58 -28.65 -4.65
CA LEU A 726 -44.60 -28.86 -6.10
C LEU A 726 -44.60 -27.53 -6.87
N ALA A 727 -45.49 -26.61 -6.52
CA ALA A 727 -45.57 -25.30 -7.15
C ALA A 727 -44.28 -24.48 -6.92
N TRP A 728 -43.63 -24.65 -5.77
CA TRP A 728 -42.35 -24.01 -5.48
C TRP A 728 -41.24 -24.52 -6.39
N ILE A 729 -41.10 -25.83 -6.57
CA ILE A 729 -40.10 -26.42 -7.48
C ILE A 729 -40.33 -25.95 -8.93
N GLN A 730 -41.57 -26.05 -9.42
CA GLN A 730 -41.95 -25.65 -10.77
C GLN A 730 -41.67 -24.16 -11.07
N LYS A 731 -41.81 -23.30 -10.06
CA LYS A 731 -41.49 -21.87 -10.19
C LYS A 731 -40.05 -21.65 -10.65
N PHE A 732 -39.09 -22.44 -10.16
CA PHE A 732 -37.66 -22.28 -10.45
C PHE A 732 -37.14 -23.20 -11.55
N GLU A 733 -37.92 -24.20 -11.99
CA GLU A 733 -37.50 -25.22 -12.96
C GLU A 733 -37.09 -24.64 -14.32
N HIS A 734 -37.70 -23.51 -14.72
CA HIS A 734 -37.42 -22.83 -15.97
C HIS A 734 -36.68 -21.49 -15.78
N GLU A 735 -36.26 -21.17 -14.56
CA GLU A 735 -35.43 -19.99 -14.29
C GLU A 735 -33.96 -20.24 -14.68
N THR A 736 -33.22 -19.15 -14.85
CA THR A 736 -31.79 -19.17 -15.14
C THR A 736 -31.00 -18.44 -14.06
N ASN A 737 -29.73 -18.80 -13.91
CA ASN A 737 -28.80 -18.05 -13.06
C ASN A 737 -28.47 -16.67 -13.66
N THR A 738 -27.66 -15.88 -12.96
CA THR A 738 -27.24 -14.54 -13.42
C THR A 738 -26.44 -14.52 -14.74
N THR A 739 -25.96 -15.67 -15.20
CA THR A 739 -25.24 -15.84 -16.48
C THR A 739 -26.10 -16.47 -17.58
N GLY A 740 -27.41 -16.65 -17.35
CA GLY A 740 -28.35 -17.21 -18.33
C GLY A 740 -28.35 -18.74 -18.47
N ARG A 741 -27.72 -19.48 -17.55
CA ARG A 741 -27.73 -20.96 -17.53
C ARG A 741 -28.91 -21.49 -16.71
N PRO A 742 -29.62 -22.56 -17.13
CA PRO A 742 -30.77 -23.11 -16.39
C PRO A 742 -30.42 -23.50 -14.95
N LEU A 743 -31.30 -23.17 -14.00
CA LEU A 743 -31.10 -23.51 -12.58
C LEU A 743 -30.97 -25.02 -12.32
N PRO A 744 -31.77 -25.91 -12.94
CA PRO A 744 -31.61 -27.35 -12.72
C PRO A 744 -30.22 -27.87 -13.05
N ASP A 745 -29.57 -27.33 -14.08
CA ASP A 745 -28.24 -27.76 -14.52
C ASP A 745 -27.14 -27.26 -13.57
N VAL A 746 -27.20 -25.99 -13.16
CA VAL A 746 -26.17 -25.38 -12.31
C VAL A 746 -26.30 -25.77 -10.84
N LEU A 747 -27.49 -26.16 -10.39
CA LEU A 747 -27.78 -26.58 -9.01
C LEU A 747 -27.70 -28.10 -8.82
N ALA A 748 -27.65 -28.88 -9.91
CA ALA A 748 -27.54 -30.33 -9.86
C ALA A 748 -26.34 -30.80 -9.03
N ARG A 749 -26.56 -31.83 -8.22
CA ARG A 749 -25.51 -32.56 -7.51
C ARG A 749 -25.69 -34.05 -7.74
N SER A 750 -24.57 -34.77 -7.81
CA SER A 750 -24.59 -36.22 -7.97
C SER A 750 -25.43 -36.88 -6.86
N GLY A 751 -26.38 -37.71 -7.26
CA GLY A 751 -27.25 -38.46 -6.34
C GLY A 751 -28.26 -37.63 -5.54
N ARG A 752 -28.57 -36.40 -5.98
CA ARG A 752 -29.57 -35.52 -5.33
C ARG A 752 -30.46 -34.85 -6.37
N HIS A 753 -31.67 -34.43 -5.97
CA HIS A 753 -32.44 -33.51 -6.80
C HIS A 753 -31.80 -32.11 -6.78
N TRP A 754 -31.90 -31.36 -7.88
CA TRP A 754 -31.28 -30.03 -8.00
C TRP A 754 -31.82 -29.02 -6.96
N TYR A 755 -33.06 -29.23 -6.48
CA TYR A 755 -33.71 -28.47 -5.41
C TYR A 755 -33.56 -29.08 -4.01
N GLU A 756 -32.89 -30.23 -3.85
CA GLU A 756 -32.90 -30.98 -2.59
C GLU A 756 -31.87 -30.49 -1.59
N MET A 757 -32.30 -29.98 -0.43
CA MET A 757 -31.51 -29.91 0.81
C MET A 757 -31.86 -31.11 1.69
N ARG A 758 -30.86 -31.81 2.24
CA ARG A 758 -31.07 -33.05 3.02
C ARG A 758 -30.94 -32.76 4.50
N ALA A 759 -31.91 -33.22 5.29
CA ALA A 759 -31.92 -33.05 6.75
C ALA A 759 -30.80 -33.82 7.48
N ASP A 760 -29.97 -34.61 6.79
CA ASP A 760 -28.80 -35.24 7.39
C ASP A 760 -27.66 -34.25 7.66
N THR A 761 -27.71 -33.04 7.08
CA THR A 761 -26.71 -31.98 7.32
C THR A 761 -27.10 -30.99 8.42
N LEU A 762 -28.19 -31.25 9.17
CA LEU A 762 -28.59 -30.42 10.30
C LEU A 762 -27.53 -30.44 11.41
N ALA A 763 -27.23 -29.27 11.93
CA ALA A 763 -26.18 -29.06 12.94
C ALA A 763 -26.74 -29.14 14.37
N ASP A 764 -25.92 -29.59 15.31
CA ASP A 764 -26.16 -29.48 16.75
C ASP A 764 -25.47 -28.22 17.30
N LEU A 765 -24.21 -28.01 16.93
CA LEU A 765 -23.43 -26.82 17.25
C LEU A 765 -22.88 -26.16 15.99
N VAL A 766 -22.56 -24.87 16.10
CA VAL A 766 -22.08 -24.08 14.97
C VAL A 766 -20.90 -23.22 15.39
N LEU A 767 -19.93 -23.06 14.50
CA LEU A 767 -18.82 -22.13 14.65
C LEU A 767 -18.84 -21.16 13.47
N PRO A 768 -19.02 -19.85 13.68
CA PRO A 768 -18.88 -18.87 12.60
C PRO A 768 -17.51 -19.02 11.93
N VAL A 769 -17.43 -18.95 10.61
CA VAL A 769 -16.14 -19.06 9.89
C VAL A 769 -15.32 -17.76 9.95
N ASN A 770 -15.96 -16.63 10.27
CA ASN A 770 -15.29 -15.37 10.51
C ASN A 770 -15.74 -14.68 11.81
N PRO A 771 -15.38 -15.23 13.00
CA PRO A 771 -15.56 -14.53 14.26
C PRO A 771 -14.85 -13.17 14.24
N TYR A 772 -15.41 -12.18 14.93
CA TYR A 772 -14.81 -10.85 15.04
C TYR A 772 -14.45 -10.54 16.50
N ARG A 773 -15.18 -9.65 17.17
CA ARG A 773 -14.92 -9.29 18.58
C ARG A 773 -15.38 -10.34 19.60
N ARG A 774 -16.31 -11.19 19.20
CA ARG A 774 -16.91 -12.23 20.05
C ARG A 774 -16.48 -13.59 19.51
N LEU A 775 -16.05 -14.47 20.41
CA LEU A 775 -15.60 -15.81 20.09
C LEU A 775 -16.35 -16.82 20.96
N PHE A 776 -17.16 -17.66 20.33
CA PHE A 776 -17.98 -18.68 21.00
C PHE A 776 -18.51 -19.69 19.98
N VAL A 777 -18.88 -20.87 20.48
CA VAL A 777 -19.47 -21.97 19.70
C VAL A 777 -20.91 -22.17 20.17
N PRO A 778 -21.91 -21.56 19.51
CA PRO A 778 -23.30 -21.72 19.95
C PRO A 778 -23.87 -23.10 19.63
N LYS A 779 -24.70 -23.61 20.54
CA LYS A 779 -25.59 -24.76 20.32
C LYS A 779 -26.93 -24.29 19.76
N LEU A 780 -27.46 -24.99 18.76
CA LEU A 780 -28.80 -24.75 18.26
C LEU A 780 -29.82 -25.36 19.23
N ARG A 781 -30.87 -24.60 19.57
CA ARG A 781 -31.94 -25.09 20.47
C ARG A 781 -32.60 -26.36 19.92
N GLU A 782 -32.82 -26.38 18.62
CA GLU A 782 -33.26 -27.54 17.83
C GLU A 782 -32.34 -27.66 16.62
N ARG A 783 -32.07 -28.90 16.18
CA ARG A 783 -31.19 -29.14 15.03
C ARG A 783 -31.72 -28.40 13.79
N ALA A 784 -30.86 -27.64 13.13
CA ALA A 784 -31.26 -26.78 12.03
C ALA A 784 -30.18 -26.75 10.93
N PHE A 785 -30.56 -26.29 9.73
CA PHE A 785 -29.57 -25.95 8.70
C PHE A 785 -28.77 -24.73 9.11
N VAL A 786 -27.59 -24.59 8.53
CA VAL A 786 -26.73 -23.42 8.75
C VAL A 786 -26.14 -22.98 7.42
N ASP A 787 -25.98 -21.67 7.22
CA ASP A 787 -25.36 -21.13 6.01
C ASP A 787 -23.86 -21.46 5.94
N GLN A 788 -23.29 -21.42 4.74
CA GLN A 788 -21.84 -21.58 4.49
C GLN A 788 -20.91 -20.66 5.31
N ARG A 789 -21.46 -19.64 5.98
CA ARG A 789 -20.78 -18.78 6.97
C ARG A 789 -20.53 -19.47 8.32
N PHE A 790 -20.93 -20.73 8.47
CA PHE A 790 -20.67 -21.53 9.66
C PHE A 790 -20.00 -22.85 9.29
N THR A 791 -19.17 -23.35 10.20
CA THR A 791 -18.82 -24.76 10.33
C THR A 791 -19.87 -25.43 11.22
N ARG A 792 -20.48 -26.50 10.71
CA ARG A 792 -21.44 -27.32 11.46
C ARG A 792 -20.73 -28.45 12.20
N PHE A 793 -21.25 -28.75 13.38
CA PHE A 793 -20.89 -29.89 14.20
C PHE A 793 -22.16 -30.70 14.43
N THR A 794 -22.14 -31.96 14.04
CA THR A 794 -23.25 -32.90 14.26
C THR A 794 -22.72 -34.06 15.06
N LEU A 795 -23.35 -34.43 16.18
CA LEU A 795 -22.87 -35.55 17.00
C LEU A 795 -22.84 -36.86 16.20
N THR A 796 -21.78 -37.65 16.40
CA THR A 796 -21.60 -38.94 15.72
C THR A 796 -22.32 -40.10 16.41
N ASP A 797 -22.59 -39.97 17.71
CA ASP A 797 -23.28 -40.97 18.53
C ASP A 797 -24.21 -40.33 19.56
N ASP A 798 -25.24 -41.07 19.96
CA ASP A 798 -26.24 -40.64 20.95
C ASP A 798 -25.73 -40.75 22.42
N HIS A 799 -24.52 -41.27 22.63
CA HIS A 799 -23.94 -41.46 23.97
C HIS A 799 -23.09 -40.27 24.42
N THR A 800 -22.66 -39.42 23.48
CA THR A 800 -21.91 -38.20 23.74
C THR A 800 -22.85 -37.09 24.18
N ASP A 801 -22.63 -36.52 25.37
CA ASP A 801 -23.45 -35.42 25.89
C ASP A 801 -23.17 -34.11 25.12
N ALA A 802 -24.14 -33.70 24.30
CA ALA A 802 -24.11 -32.46 23.53
C ALA A 802 -23.87 -31.22 24.39
N ASP A 803 -24.48 -31.15 25.58
CA ASP A 803 -24.34 -29.99 26.48
C ASP A 803 -22.95 -29.95 27.12
N LEU A 804 -22.38 -31.12 27.43
CA LEU A 804 -21.01 -31.19 27.94
C LEU A 804 -20.00 -30.75 26.88
N CYS A 805 -20.10 -31.26 25.65
CA CYS A 805 -19.21 -30.82 24.57
C CYS A 805 -19.40 -29.34 24.24
N HIS A 806 -20.64 -28.83 24.29
CA HIS A 806 -20.93 -27.41 24.15
C HIS A 806 -20.23 -26.56 25.22
N ALA A 807 -20.24 -27.01 26.48
CA ALA A 807 -19.51 -26.36 27.56
C ALA A 807 -17.99 -26.40 27.30
N LEU A 808 -17.42 -27.58 27.01
CA LEU A 808 -15.97 -27.74 26.83
C LEU A 808 -15.42 -26.95 25.64
N LEU A 809 -16.14 -26.84 24.52
CA LEU A 809 -15.76 -25.99 23.38
C LEU A 809 -15.79 -24.49 23.72
N ASN A 810 -16.58 -24.06 24.70
CA ASN A 810 -16.65 -22.68 25.17
C ASN A 810 -15.82 -22.40 26.43
N SER A 811 -15.07 -23.39 26.93
CA SER A 811 -14.04 -23.18 27.96
C SER A 811 -12.90 -22.31 27.43
N ALA A 812 -12.08 -21.75 28.32
CA ALA A 812 -10.87 -21.00 27.93
C ALA A 812 -9.94 -21.82 26.99
N VAL A 813 -9.78 -23.13 27.23
CA VAL A 813 -9.01 -24.03 26.36
C VAL A 813 -9.66 -24.16 24.98
N GLY A 814 -10.97 -24.42 24.94
CA GLY A 814 -11.71 -24.57 23.68
C GLY A 814 -11.68 -23.30 22.84
N LEU A 815 -11.90 -22.13 23.46
CA LEU A 815 -11.82 -20.85 22.77
C LEU A 815 -10.40 -20.52 22.31
N PHE A 816 -9.38 -20.83 23.09
CA PHE A 816 -7.99 -20.69 22.65
C PHE A 816 -7.72 -21.51 21.39
N LEU A 817 -8.09 -22.80 21.39
CA LEU A 817 -7.86 -23.68 20.24
C LEU A 817 -8.63 -23.22 18.99
N VAL A 818 -9.82 -22.64 19.16
CA VAL A 818 -10.55 -22.03 18.04
C VAL A 818 -9.83 -20.77 17.53
N GLU A 819 -9.36 -19.89 18.40
CA GLU A 819 -8.62 -18.68 18.00
C GLU A 819 -7.30 -19.04 17.28
N ALA A 820 -6.56 -20.01 17.82
CA ALA A 820 -5.26 -20.45 17.31
C ALA A 820 -5.34 -21.24 15.97
N LEU A 821 -6.52 -21.73 15.59
CA LEU A 821 -6.75 -22.45 14.33
C LEU A 821 -6.83 -21.51 13.09
N GLY A 822 -7.02 -20.22 13.34
CA GLY A 822 -7.21 -19.20 12.32
C GLY A 822 -6.13 -18.13 12.32
N PHE A 823 -6.24 -17.20 11.39
CA PHE A 823 -5.40 -15.99 11.34
C PHE A 823 -6.28 -14.74 11.17
N GLY A 824 -5.75 -13.58 11.56
CA GLY A 824 -6.48 -12.31 11.45
C GLY A 824 -6.45 -11.74 10.03
N ARG A 825 -7.60 -11.29 9.53
CA ARG A 825 -7.69 -10.49 8.28
C ARG A 825 -7.41 -9.01 8.54
N GLY A 826 -7.27 -8.21 7.48
CA GLY A 826 -7.02 -6.75 7.53
C GLY A 826 -7.93 -5.93 8.42
N LEU A 827 -9.18 -6.38 8.61
CA LEU A 827 -10.20 -5.71 9.42
C LEU A 827 -10.37 -6.38 10.80
N GLY A 828 -9.47 -7.28 11.17
CA GLY A 828 -9.44 -7.97 12.46
C GLY A 828 -10.42 -9.13 12.59
N ALA A 829 -11.18 -9.50 11.56
CA ALA A 829 -11.96 -10.74 11.58
C ALA A 829 -11.02 -11.95 11.53
N LEU A 830 -11.29 -12.98 12.33
CA LEU A 830 -10.59 -14.25 12.27
C LEU A 830 -11.00 -15.01 11.00
N ASP A 831 -10.07 -15.71 10.37
CA ASP A 831 -10.34 -16.57 9.21
C ASP A 831 -10.20 -18.04 9.59
N LEU A 832 -11.33 -18.74 9.68
CA LEU A 832 -11.40 -20.15 10.00
C LEU A 832 -11.74 -20.98 8.78
N SER A 833 -10.96 -22.04 8.56
CA SER A 833 -11.23 -23.05 7.55
C SER A 833 -12.00 -24.21 8.16
N THR A 834 -13.16 -24.55 7.59
CA THR A 834 -13.92 -25.75 7.97
C THR A 834 -13.10 -27.02 7.76
N THR A 835 -12.32 -27.09 6.68
CA THR A 835 -11.46 -28.25 6.39
C THR A 835 -10.42 -28.44 7.48
N ARG A 836 -9.80 -27.34 7.96
CA ARG A 836 -8.88 -27.38 9.09
C ARG A 836 -9.58 -27.73 10.40
N ALA A 837 -10.72 -27.12 10.69
CA ALA A 837 -11.49 -27.46 11.88
C ALA A 837 -11.80 -28.96 11.95
N LYS A 838 -12.19 -29.56 10.82
CA LYS A 838 -12.38 -31.01 10.72
C LYS A 838 -11.10 -31.82 10.99
N ARG A 839 -9.95 -31.35 10.49
CA ARG A 839 -8.68 -32.09 10.55
C ARG A 839 -7.96 -31.96 11.90
N GLN A 840 -7.99 -30.78 12.51
CA GLN A 840 -7.04 -30.36 13.55
C GLN A 840 -7.69 -29.74 14.81
N LEU A 841 -8.99 -29.42 14.82
CA LEU A 841 -9.61 -28.88 16.03
C LEU A 841 -9.63 -29.95 17.13
N HIS A 842 -9.15 -29.57 18.31
CA HIS A 842 -9.19 -30.39 19.51
C HIS A 842 -10.17 -29.81 20.54
N ILE A 843 -10.59 -30.67 21.46
CA ILE A 843 -11.44 -30.34 22.61
C ILE A 843 -10.90 -31.10 23.82
N LEU A 844 -11.08 -30.56 25.03
CA LEU A 844 -10.89 -31.35 26.25
C LEU A 844 -11.75 -32.61 26.19
N ASN A 845 -11.16 -33.76 26.52
CA ASN A 845 -11.75 -35.06 26.28
C ASN A 845 -12.86 -35.36 27.29
N PRO A 846 -14.16 -35.31 26.88
CA PRO A 846 -15.26 -35.55 27.81
C PRO A 846 -15.20 -36.97 28.42
N ARG A 847 -14.58 -37.94 27.74
CA ARG A 847 -14.46 -39.33 28.20
C ARG A 847 -13.50 -39.50 29.38
N ARG A 848 -12.80 -38.45 29.81
CA ARG A 848 -11.94 -38.44 31.01
C ARG A 848 -12.71 -38.09 32.28
N LEU A 849 -13.89 -37.49 32.14
CA LEU A 849 -14.68 -37.01 33.25
C LEU A 849 -15.53 -38.11 33.87
N ASN A 850 -15.80 -37.98 35.17
CA ASN A 850 -16.83 -38.76 35.85
C ASN A 850 -18.14 -37.96 35.98
N ASP A 851 -19.24 -38.65 36.27
CA ASP A 851 -20.58 -38.06 36.42
C ASP A 851 -20.65 -36.85 37.37
N GLU A 852 -19.78 -36.78 38.39
CA GLU A 852 -19.76 -35.69 39.35
C GLU A 852 -19.10 -34.45 38.75
N GLN A 853 -17.95 -34.63 38.10
CA GLN A 853 -17.24 -33.57 37.38
C GLN A 853 -18.09 -32.98 36.25
N GLU A 854 -18.75 -33.82 35.46
CA GLU A 854 -19.66 -33.37 34.39
C GLU A 854 -20.79 -32.48 34.94
N LYS A 855 -21.42 -32.90 36.04
CA LYS A 855 -22.48 -32.11 36.70
C LYS A 855 -21.97 -30.77 37.21
N TYR A 856 -20.74 -30.72 37.74
CA TYR A 856 -20.15 -29.47 38.21
C TYR A 856 -19.87 -28.52 37.03
N ILE A 857 -19.29 -29.01 35.94
CA ILE A 857 -19.04 -28.23 34.72
C ILE A 857 -20.35 -27.67 34.17
N LEU A 858 -21.36 -28.50 33.96
CA LEU A 858 -22.66 -28.07 33.43
C LEU A 858 -23.36 -27.08 34.35
N LYS A 859 -23.25 -27.25 35.67
CA LYS A 859 -23.81 -26.31 36.64
C LYS A 859 -23.11 -24.94 36.55
N ALA A 860 -21.79 -24.92 36.40
CA ALA A 860 -21.01 -23.70 36.26
C ALA A 860 -21.23 -23.02 34.89
N PHE A 861 -21.59 -23.78 33.85
CA PHE A 861 -21.87 -23.26 32.51
C PHE A 861 -23.24 -22.56 32.39
N ARG A 862 -24.25 -23.01 33.16
CA ARG A 862 -25.63 -22.48 33.09
C ARG A 862 -25.75 -20.95 33.10
N PRO A 863 -25.09 -20.20 34.00
CA PRO A 863 -25.20 -18.74 34.01
C PRO A 863 -24.78 -18.06 32.70
N LEU A 864 -23.85 -18.66 31.95
CA LEU A 864 -23.38 -18.12 30.68
C LEU A 864 -24.44 -18.30 29.56
N LEU A 865 -25.31 -19.30 29.67
CA LEU A 865 -26.40 -19.54 28.70
C LEU A 865 -27.49 -18.46 28.78
N ASP A 866 -27.68 -17.84 29.94
CA ASP A 866 -28.76 -16.90 30.22
C ASP A 866 -28.44 -15.44 29.86
N ARG A 867 -27.28 -15.19 29.21
CA ARG A 867 -26.87 -13.86 28.77
C ARG A 867 -26.26 -13.84 27.36
N PRO A 868 -26.23 -12.67 26.70
CA PRO A 868 -25.43 -12.49 25.49
C PRO A 868 -23.94 -12.71 25.77
N VAL A 869 -23.22 -13.19 24.76
CA VAL A 869 -21.75 -13.29 24.80
C VAL A 869 -21.16 -11.91 24.54
N GLU A 870 -20.23 -11.49 25.41
CA GLU A 870 -19.52 -10.21 25.33
C GLU A 870 -18.28 -10.32 24.41
N THR A 871 -17.52 -9.24 24.25
CA THR A 871 -16.23 -9.32 23.54
C THR A 871 -15.24 -10.18 24.34
N VAL A 872 -14.23 -10.78 23.69
CA VAL A 872 -13.26 -11.65 24.39
C VAL A 872 -12.64 -10.98 25.64
N PRO A 873 -12.17 -9.71 25.60
CA PRO A 873 -11.69 -8.99 26.79
C PRO A 873 -12.70 -8.90 27.95
N GLU A 874 -13.94 -8.53 27.62
CA GLU A 874 -15.01 -8.32 28.59
C GLU A 874 -15.45 -9.65 29.20
N GLU A 875 -15.63 -10.66 28.35
CA GLU A 875 -16.00 -12.03 28.72
C GLU A 875 -14.99 -12.64 29.70
N LEU A 876 -13.69 -12.53 29.43
CA LEU A 876 -12.62 -13.01 30.31
C LEU A 876 -12.54 -12.26 31.66
N ALA A 877 -13.15 -11.07 31.77
CA ALA A 877 -13.23 -10.31 33.00
C ALA A 877 -14.44 -10.70 33.89
N ARG A 878 -15.43 -11.44 33.35
CA ARG A 878 -16.66 -11.79 34.07
C ARG A 878 -16.43 -12.87 35.12
N ASP A 879 -17.04 -12.70 36.29
CA ASP A 879 -16.90 -13.67 37.40
C ASP A 879 -17.53 -15.03 37.09
N ASP A 880 -18.66 -15.06 36.39
CA ASP A 880 -19.32 -16.30 35.98
C ASP A 880 -18.44 -17.12 35.02
N ARG A 881 -17.83 -16.45 34.05
CA ARG A 881 -16.86 -17.02 33.11
C ARG A 881 -15.64 -17.57 33.81
N ARG A 882 -15.04 -16.80 34.72
CA ARG A 882 -13.87 -17.22 35.51
C ARG A 882 -14.19 -18.45 36.36
N ALA A 883 -15.35 -18.47 37.01
CA ALA A 883 -15.79 -19.62 37.78
C ALA A 883 -15.99 -20.87 36.90
N PHE A 884 -16.60 -20.70 35.72
CA PHE A 884 -16.76 -21.77 34.74
C PHE A 884 -15.42 -22.34 34.27
N ASP A 885 -14.51 -21.50 33.78
CA ASP A 885 -13.22 -21.94 33.25
C ASP A 885 -12.38 -22.65 34.33
N ARG A 886 -12.36 -22.13 35.57
CA ARG A 886 -11.67 -22.79 36.69
C ARG A 886 -12.27 -24.14 37.04
N THR A 887 -13.60 -24.26 37.01
CA THR A 887 -14.31 -25.53 37.26
C THR A 887 -13.95 -26.57 36.19
N VAL A 888 -13.87 -26.15 34.91
CA VAL A 888 -13.42 -27.04 33.82
C VAL A 888 -11.99 -27.48 34.07
N LEU A 889 -11.06 -26.55 34.30
CA LEU A 889 -9.64 -26.90 34.48
C LEU A 889 -9.39 -27.76 35.72
N GLU A 890 -10.08 -27.51 36.83
CA GLU A 890 -10.00 -28.34 38.04
C GLU A 890 -10.47 -29.78 37.78
N ALA A 891 -11.47 -29.98 36.91
CA ALA A 891 -11.93 -31.31 36.55
C ALA A 891 -10.93 -32.14 35.71
N PHE A 892 -9.97 -31.47 35.06
CA PHE A 892 -8.90 -32.09 34.27
C PHE A 892 -7.53 -32.03 34.98
N ASP A 893 -7.48 -31.60 36.25
CA ASP A 893 -6.23 -31.38 36.99
C ASP A 893 -5.29 -30.32 36.35
N LEU A 894 -5.85 -29.33 35.64
CA LEU A 894 -5.14 -28.28 34.90
C LEU A 894 -5.32 -26.87 35.51
N LEU A 895 -5.78 -26.76 36.76
CA LEU A 895 -6.14 -25.46 37.36
C LEU A 895 -4.97 -24.47 37.41
N ASP A 896 -3.73 -24.96 37.57
CA ASP A 896 -2.52 -24.13 37.59
C ASP A 896 -2.24 -23.44 36.24
N LEU A 897 -2.79 -23.97 35.14
CA LEU A 897 -2.66 -23.40 33.80
C LEU A 897 -3.69 -22.31 33.47
N TYR A 898 -4.58 -21.98 34.42
CA TYR A 898 -5.68 -21.04 34.17
C TYR A 898 -5.20 -19.66 33.68
N GLU A 899 -4.22 -19.07 34.35
CA GLU A 899 -3.69 -17.75 33.98
C GLU A 899 -2.87 -17.79 32.67
N PRO A 900 -1.98 -18.79 32.43
CA PRO A 900 -1.35 -18.99 31.12
C PRO A 900 -2.34 -19.06 29.96
N ILE A 901 -3.35 -19.94 30.04
CA ILE A 901 -4.35 -20.12 28.97
C ILE A 901 -5.11 -18.81 28.72
N ARG A 902 -5.55 -18.13 29.78
CA ARG A 902 -6.30 -16.87 29.66
C ARG A 902 -5.46 -15.77 29.02
N THR A 903 -4.18 -15.69 29.38
CA THR A 903 -3.24 -14.71 28.84
C THR A 903 -2.98 -14.98 27.37
N ALA A 904 -2.71 -16.24 27.00
CA ALA A 904 -2.46 -16.63 25.61
C ALA A 904 -3.65 -16.33 24.69
N LEU A 905 -4.88 -16.67 25.12
CA LEU A 905 -6.10 -16.33 24.37
C LEU A 905 -6.27 -14.81 24.21
N ARG A 906 -5.98 -14.05 25.26
CA ARG A 906 -6.07 -12.59 25.21
C ARG A 906 -5.04 -11.98 24.27
N GLU A 907 -3.81 -12.49 24.29
CA GLU A 907 -2.71 -12.03 23.43
C GLU A 907 -3.03 -12.23 21.95
N LEU A 908 -3.51 -13.42 21.55
CA LEU A 908 -3.90 -13.69 20.16
C LEU A 908 -5.03 -12.76 19.70
N TYR A 909 -6.04 -12.57 20.56
CA TYR A 909 -7.13 -11.64 20.29
C TYR A 909 -6.61 -10.20 20.10
N ASP A 910 -5.76 -9.72 21.01
CA ASP A 910 -5.24 -8.35 20.97
C ASP A 910 -4.37 -8.13 19.72
N ILE A 911 -3.50 -9.09 19.35
CA ILE A 911 -2.70 -9.04 18.11
C ILE A 911 -3.61 -8.93 16.88
N ARG A 912 -4.66 -9.77 16.81
CA ARG A 912 -5.62 -9.73 15.68
C ARG A 912 -6.39 -8.41 15.63
N MET A 913 -6.76 -7.86 16.79
CA MET A 913 -7.59 -6.66 16.85
C MET A 913 -6.80 -5.37 16.67
N ALA A 914 -5.48 -5.38 16.93
CA ALA A 914 -4.58 -4.24 16.79
C ALA A 914 -4.57 -3.62 15.39
N VAL A 915 -5.02 -4.34 14.35
CA VAL A 915 -5.13 -3.80 12.98
C VAL A 915 -6.15 -2.66 12.86
N ASN A 916 -7.03 -2.49 13.85
CA ASN A 916 -8.04 -1.43 13.92
C ASN A 916 -7.59 -0.21 14.73
N ASP A 917 -6.39 -0.25 15.32
CA ASP A 917 -5.84 0.81 16.17
C ASP A 917 -5.20 1.94 15.36
#